data_AF-A0A3L7N014-F1
#
_entry.id   AF-A0A3L7N014-F1
#
_cell.length_a   1.000
_cell.length_b   1.000
_cell.length_c   1.000
_cell.angle_alpha   90.00
_cell.angle_beta   90.00
_cell.angle_gamma   90.00
#
_symmetry.space_group_name_H-M   'P 1'
#
loop_
_entity.id
_entity.type
_entity.pdbx_description
1 polymer ?
#
loop_
_entity_poly.entity_id
_entity_poly.type
_entity_poly.pdbx_seq_one_letter_code
_entity_poly.pdbx_strand_id
1 'polypeptide(L)'
;GAVISDQEQVIWAGYDDAPAKEPRLAYKYIVTGTGVFDRTSRQRMLYVVDAQTNKILFQEDQISNADVNVSIKGQATTGTAADACNPEATAAIPYGKVVSGATTFYADALGNVTVPNAGTTPISLVATIGGRWFSVVDIANGTVGTVTQSSAGGPLEFMYNATNLVEDQRAEVNAYIQANKVRDYTLQYNPAFPTIGTQTNWPVNVQVAGTCNAFYDGVSINFYPAGGGCNNTSFGVVVHHEYGHHLVNRAGSGQGAYGEGFGDVIGVLVTDESQLAVGFQVCTSGIRNANNTVQYSATGCSSAGTEIHACGTLLSGCVWSTRTNLLVSNPTDYRQIVSDLGVNSVLLHAGTTIAGDITIDFLTLDDNDANLGNGTPHYTQINNGFAAHGLPGPALDYIAFTFPDGQPALCNPNGGTTFRVNVSGTGGIPAPGTGNLFYRIGTTGTYSQVAMAQTTANQYVASLPAAACGSTLQFYVGANATNGVTAFSPSNAPASFYSAMAATAVTTPFVDTVETNLGWALSAVGDSATSGLWTRGDPVGTLNGTIEVQPENDVSNPGVNCFFTGQGIAGGALGTADVDGGATTLTSPTLDGTGGDAFLSYYRWYSNAQGGAPNADVFRVLISNDNGTTWTALETVGPVVESNGGWVFKEVRIANIIAPTATMKVRFVAEDTATGSLIEAAVDEIKIRLISCAPPNNPADLNFDGFVDAADLALLLNNWNGIGIGDINQDGGVDAQDVAIMLNAWS
;
A
#
# COMPACT_ATOMS: atom_id res chain seq x y z
N GLY A 1 -17.88 -8.83 -72.33
CA GLY A 1 -17.27 -10.18 -72.32
C GLY A 1 -15.79 -10.01 -72.08
N ALA A 2 -15.15 -10.95 -71.38
CA ALA A 2 -13.71 -10.88 -71.14
C ALA A 2 -12.93 -11.30 -72.39
N VAL A 3 -11.88 -10.56 -72.72
CA VAL A 3 -10.90 -10.84 -73.77
C VAL A 3 -9.65 -11.38 -73.10
N ILE A 4 -9.15 -12.51 -73.57
CA ILE A 4 -7.92 -13.14 -73.09
C ILE A 4 -6.84 -12.89 -74.14
N SER A 5 -5.66 -12.41 -73.72
CA SER A 5 -4.51 -12.27 -74.61
C SER A 5 -3.99 -13.63 -75.08
N ASP A 6 -3.08 -13.62 -76.05
CA ASP A 6 -2.32 -14.82 -76.37
C ASP A 6 -1.62 -15.37 -75.12
N GLN A 7 -1.57 -16.71 -75.05
CA GLN A 7 -0.94 -17.43 -73.95
C GLN A 7 0.55 -17.61 -74.24
N GLU A 8 1.38 -17.18 -73.32
CA GLU A 8 2.83 -17.37 -73.36
C GLU A 8 3.22 -18.51 -72.40
N GLN A 9 3.96 -19.49 -72.88
CA GLN A 9 4.51 -20.55 -72.04
C GLN A 9 5.79 -20.05 -71.37
N VAL A 10 5.82 -20.06 -70.04
CA VAL A 10 6.92 -19.53 -69.23
C VAL A 10 7.40 -20.56 -68.21
N ILE A 11 8.65 -20.45 -67.76
CA ILE A 11 9.10 -21.10 -66.52
C ILE A 11 8.93 -20.08 -65.39
N TRP A 12 7.94 -20.31 -64.53
CA TRP A 12 7.64 -19.45 -63.40
C TRP A 12 8.48 -19.84 -62.18
N ALA A 13 9.30 -18.92 -61.70
CA ALA A 13 10.14 -19.09 -60.51
C ALA A 13 9.76 -18.12 -59.36
N GLY A 14 8.58 -17.51 -59.42
CA GLY A 14 8.13 -16.46 -58.47
C GLY A 14 8.44 -15.05 -58.97
N TYR A 15 8.29 -14.07 -58.09
CA TYR A 15 8.64 -12.66 -58.30
C TYR A 15 9.52 -12.17 -57.14
N ASP A 16 10.11 -10.99 -57.27
CA ASP A 16 11.22 -10.52 -56.42
C ASP A 16 10.93 -10.60 -54.90
N ASP A 17 9.70 -10.30 -54.48
CA ASP A 17 9.31 -10.33 -53.05
C ASP A 17 8.74 -11.70 -52.59
N ALA A 18 8.55 -12.64 -53.51
CA ALA A 18 8.08 -14.00 -53.19
C ALA A 18 8.57 -15.02 -54.24
N PRO A 19 9.85 -15.47 -54.14
CA PRO A 19 10.36 -16.51 -55.01
C PRO A 19 9.60 -17.82 -54.82
N ALA A 20 9.31 -18.52 -55.91
CA ALA A 20 8.67 -19.82 -55.86
C ALA A 20 9.67 -20.85 -55.32
N LYS A 21 9.18 -21.76 -54.48
CA LYS A 21 10.02 -22.82 -53.88
C LYS A 21 10.73 -23.69 -54.94
N GLU A 22 10.10 -23.90 -56.10
CA GLU A 22 10.66 -24.62 -57.24
C GLU A 22 10.13 -23.99 -58.54
N PRO A 23 10.96 -23.83 -59.60
CA PRO A 23 10.50 -23.36 -60.89
C PRO A 23 9.51 -24.34 -61.54
N ARG A 24 8.46 -23.80 -62.17
CA ARG A 24 7.41 -24.61 -62.81
C ARG A 24 7.09 -24.13 -64.21
N LEU A 25 6.72 -25.07 -65.09
CA LEU A 25 6.11 -24.69 -66.36
C LEU A 25 4.73 -24.08 -66.12
N ALA A 26 4.48 -22.92 -66.71
CA ALA A 26 3.24 -22.17 -66.53
C ALA A 26 2.80 -21.46 -67.82
N TYR A 27 1.53 -21.09 -67.90
CA TYR A 27 0.99 -20.21 -68.93
C TYR A 27 0.75 -18.83 -68.34
N LYS A 28 1.28 -17.81 -69.02
CA LYS A 28 1.11 -16.40 -68.71
C LYS A 28 0.17 -15.77 -69.73
N TYR A 29 -0.87 -15.10 -69.27
CA TYR A 29 -1.81 -14.38 -70.14
C TYR A 29 -2.55 -13.28 -69.37
N ILE A 30 -3.10 -12.32 -70.11
CA ILE A 30 -3.84 -11.18 -69.56
C ILE A 30 -5.32 -11.35 -69.88
N VAL A 31 -6.16 -11.18 -68.88
CA VAL A 31 -7.62 -11.13 -69.03
C VAL A 31 -8.08 -9.69 -68.88
N THR A 32 -8.62 -9.11 -69.95
CA THR A 32 -9.22 -7.77 -69.95
C THR A 32 -10.73 -7.89 -70.09
N GLY A 33 -11.51 -7.36 -69.16
CA GLY A 33 -12.96 -7.48 -69.19
C GLY A 33 -13.64 -6.52 -68.23
N THR A 34 -14.86 -6.87 -67.83
CA THR A 34 -15.54 -6.24 -66.70
C THR A 34 -15.75 -7.25 -65.59
N GLY A 35 -15.87 -6.79 -64.34
CA GLY A 35 -16.08 -7.65 -63.19
C GLY A 35 -17.30 -8.56 -63.36
N VAL A 36 -17.18 -9.81 -62.91
CA VAL A 36 -18.27 -10.81 -63.03
C VAL A 36 -19.54 -10.38 -62.28
N PHE A 37 -19.36 -9.68 -61.15
CA PHE A 37 -20.44 -9.19 -60.28
C PHE A 37 -20.72 -7.70 -60.43
N ASP A 38 -19.79 -6.95 -61.01
CA ASP A 38 -19.95 -5.53 -61.36
C ASP A 38 -19.49 -5.32 -62.80
N ARG A 39 -20.47 -5.27 -63.70
CA ARG A 39 -20.22 -5.10 -65.14
C ARG A 39 -19.80 -3.67 -65.51
N THR A 40 -19.77 -2.73 -64.56
CA THR A 40 -19.29 -1.36 -64.75
C THR A 40 -17.82 -1.20 -64.40
N SER A 41 -17.29 -2.05 -63.52
CA SER A 41 -15.86 -2.13 -63.21
C SER A 41 -15.10 -2.80 -64.36
N ARG A 42 -14.22 -2.06 -65.04
CA ARG A 42 -13.24 -2.62 -65.98
C ARG A 42 -12.14 -3.32 -65.18
N GLN A 43 -11.70 -4.49 -65.64
CA GLN A 43 -10.60 -5.25 -65.06
C GLN A 43 -9.57 -5.59 -66.14
N ARG A 44 -8.29 -5.55 -65.80
CA ARG A 44 -7.19 -6.03 -66.66
C ARG A 44 -6.19 -6.77 -65.79
N MET A 45 -6.33 -8.09 -65.70
CA MET A 45 -5.53 -8.91 -64.80
C MET A 45 -4.49 -9.73 -65.57
N LEU A 46 -3.23 -9.70 -65.15
CA LEU A 46 -2.22 -10.68 -65.53
C LEU A 46 -2.41 -11.94 -64.68
N TYR A 47 -2.42 -13.12 -65.31
CA TYR A 47 -2.40 -14.41 -64.63
C TYR A 47 -1.18 -15.21 -65.06
N VAL A 48 -0.61 -15.95 -64.11
CA VAL A 48 0.34 -17.04 -64.35
C VAL A 48 -0.27 -18.30 -63.74
N VAL A 49 -0.48 -19.32 -64.57
CA VAL A 49 -1.20 -20.55 -64.21
C VAL A 49 -0.31 -21.76 -64.46
N ASP A 50 -0.19 -22.63 -63.47
CA ASP A 50 0.60 -23.86 -63.54
C ASP A 50 0.12 -24.75 -64.70
N ALA A 51 1.02 -25.11 -65.60
CA ALA A 51 0.67 -25.81 -66.84
C ALA A 51 0.24 -27.28 -66.60
N GLN A 52 0.55 -27.86 -65.45
CA GLN A 52 0.21 -29.24 -65.11
C GLN A 52 -1.09 -29.32 -64.30
N THR A 53 -1.31 -28.38 -63.39
CA THR A 53 -2.40 -28.43 -62.40
C THR A 53 -3.52 -27.42 -62.65
N ASN A 54 -3.33 -26.47 -63.57
CA ASN A 54 -4.25 -25.35 -63.84
C ASN A 54 -4.53 -24.45 -62.63
N LYS A 55 -3.68 -24.48 -61.61
CA LYS A 55 -3.79 -23.58 -60.46
C LYS A 55 -3.14 -22.24 -60.77
N ILE A 56 -3.78 -21.15 -60.34
CA ILE A 56 -3.19 -19.81 -60.41
C ILE A 56 -1.97 -19.78 -59.49
N LEU A 57 -0.80 -19.54 -60.06
CA LEU A 57 0.47 -19.36 -59.35
C LEU A 57 0.69 -17.89 -58.99
N PHE A 58 0.19 -16.97 -59.82
CA PHE A 58 0.27 -15.53 -59.61
C PHE A 58 -0.86 -14.83 -60.35
N GLN A 59 -1.35 -13.74 -59.77
CA GLN A 59 -2.26 -12.81 -60.42
C GLN A 59 -1.89 -11.38 -60.04
N GLU A 60 -2.03 -10.45 -60.97
CA GLU A 60 -1.73 -9.02 -60.78
C GLU A 60 -2.76 -8.17 -61.52
N ASP A 61 -3.26 -7.12 -60.87
CA ASP A 61 -4.07 -6.10 -61.54
C ASP A 61 -3.14 -5.17 -62.33
N GLN A 62 -3.40 -5.06 -63.64
CA GLN A 62 -2.65 -4.22 -64.57
C GLN A 62 -3.41 -2.95 -64.97
N ILE A 63 -4.42 -2.55 -64.19
CA ILE A 63 -4.97 -1.20 -64.26
C ILE A 63 -4.07 -0.28 -63.43
N SER A 64 -3.40 0.65 -64.11
CA SER A 64 -2.65 1.72 -63.45
C SER A 64 -3.61 2.87 -63.08
N ASN A 65 -3.78 3.14 -61.79
CA ASN A 65 -4.52 4.31 -61.32
C ASN A 65 -3.62 5.56 -61.39
N ALA A 66 -4.21 6.72 -61.70
CA ALA A 66 -3.50 7.99 -61.70
C ALA A 66 -3.61 8.67 -60.33
N ASP A 67 -3.37 7.90 -59.26
CA ASP A 67 -3.55 8.36 -57.88
C ASP A 67 -2.71 9.60 -57.60
N VAL A 68 -3.22 10.46 -56.72
CA VAL A 68 -2.51 11.66 -56.28
C VAL A 68 -1.80 11.34 -54.98
N ASN A 69 -0.47 11.36 -55.01
CA ASN A 69 0.36 11.19 -53.81
C ASN A 69 0.56 12.56 -53.17
N VAL A 70 -0.19 12.82 -52.11
CA VAL A 70 -0.19 14.11 -51.43
C VAL A 70 0.83 14.11 -50.30
N SER A 71 1.60 15.20 -50.20
CA SER A 71 2.40 15.54 -49.02
C SER A 71 1.86 16.83 -48.40
N ILE A 72 1.58 16.82 -47.10
CA ILE A 72 1.07 17.96 -46.34
C ILE A 72 2.17 18.48 -45.44
N LYS A 73 2.53 19.75 -45.63
CA LYS A 73 3.63 20.42 -44.94
C LYS A 73 3.20 21.78 -44.42
N GLY A 74 3.99 22.36 -43.54
CA GLY A 74 3.85 23.74 -43.10
C GLY A 74 5.19 24.36 -42.67
N GLN A 75 5.28 25.69 -42.72
CA GLN A 75 6.38 26.40 -42.06
C GLN A 75 6.13 26.44 -40.55
N ALA A 76 6.92 25.69 -39.80
CA ALA A 76 6.80 25.52 -38.35
C ALA A 76 8.07 25.98 -37.65
N THR A 77 7.93 26.51 -36.43
CA THR A 77 9.07 26.93 -35.60
C THR A 77 9.98 25.75 -35.28
N THR A 78 11.27 25.92 -35.50
CA THR A 78 12.29 24.91 -35.17
C THR A 78 12.58 24.87 -33.68
N GLY A 79 12.98 23.70 -33.15
CA GLY A 79 13.29 23.54 -31.73
C GLY A 79 12.05 23.63 -30.82
N THR A 80 12.25 24.15 -29.62
CA THR A 80 11.27 24.12 -28.50
C THR A 80 10.85 25.51 -28.02
N ALA A 81 11.57 26.56 -28.44
CA ALA A 81 11.32 27.93 -28.04
C ALA A 81 10.18 28.59 -28.86
N ALA A 82 9.75 29.77 -28.43
CA ALA A 82 8.74 30.55 -29.14
C ALA A 82 9.17 30.91 -30.58
N ASP A 83 8.18 31.17 -31.44
CA ASP A 83 8.35 31.55 -32.84
C ASP A 83 9.16 32.84 -33.02
N ALA A 84 9.07 33.76 -32.06
CA ALA A 84 9.92 34.96 -32.04
C ALA A 84 11.42 34.67 -31.77
N CYS A 85 11.75 33.47 -31.28
CA CYS A 85 13.10 33.12 -30.82
C CYS A 85 13.84 32.17 -31.75
N ASN A 86 13.10 31.34 -32.49
CA ASN A 86 13.67 30.35 -33.41
C ASN A 86 13.08 30.51 -34.81
N PRO A 87 13.88 30.23 -35.87
CA PRO A 87 13.39 30.34 -37.24
C PRO A 87 12.40 29.22 -37.56
N GLU A 88 11.55 29.48 -38.56
CA GLU A 88 10.68 28.47 -39.15
C GLU A 88 11.40 27.64 -40.20
N ALA A 89 11.02 26.37 -40.28
CA ALA A 89 11.43 25.46 -41.33
C ALA A 89 10.24 24.61 -41.78
N THR A 90 10.36 24.05 -42.98
CA THR A 90 9.38 23.11 -43.51
C THR A 90 9.31 21.86 -42.62
N ALA A 91 8.12 21.60 -42.07
CA ALA A 91 7.81 20.40 -41.30
C ALA A 91 6.63 19.66 -41.92
N ALA A 92 6.58 18.34 -41.72
CA ALA A 92 5.42 17.53 -42.08
C ALA A 92 4.23 17.86 -41.16
N ILE A 93 3.01 17.74 -41.70
CA ILE A 93 1.76 17.84 -40.94
C ILE A 93 1.24 16.43 -40.70
N PRO A 94 1.61 15.79 -39.57
CA PRO A 94 1.27 14.40 -39.31
C PRO A 94 -0.24 14.25 -39.19
N TYR A 95 -0.81 13.22 -39.81
CA TYR A 95 -2.24 12.92 -39.77
C TYR A 95 -3.17 14.02 -40.30
N GLY A 96 -2.63 14.98 -41.06
CA GLY A 96 -3.37 16.07 -41.68
C GLY A 96 -4.49 15.58 -42.59
N LYS A 97 -5.59 16.33 -42.67
CA LYS A 97 -6.76 15.97 -43.50
C LYS A 97 -6.68 16.57 -44.91
N VAL A 98 -7.05 15.76 -45.90
CA VAL A 98 -7.27 16.18 -47.29
C VAL A 98 -8.65 15.72 -47.72
N VAL A 99 -9.45 16.63 -48.25
CA VAL A 99 -10.81 16.38 -48.71
C VAL A 99 -10.87 16.35 -50.22
N SER A 100 -11.44 15.28 -50.78
CA SER A 100 -11.77 15.15 -52.20
C SER A 100 -13.27 14.90 -52.33
N GLY A 101 -14.02 15.88 -52.84
CA GLY A 101 -15.49 15.82 -52.85
C GLY A 101 -16.06 15.68 -51.43
N ALA A 102 -16.72 14.56 -51.14
CA ALA A 102 -17.29 14.25 -49.82
C ALA A 102 -16.40 13.33 -48.96
N THR A 103 -15.26 12.88 -49.49
CA THR A 103 -14.38 11.92 -48.81
C THR A 103 -13.20 12.63 -48.17
N THR A 104 -12.95 12.32 -46.90
CA THR A 104 -11.77 12.77 -46.16
C THR A 104 -10.73 11.68 -46.11
N PHE A 105 -9.50 12.02 -46.48
CA PHE A 105 -8.31 11.20 -46.35
C PHE A 105 -7.41 11.81 -45.28
N TYR A 106 -6.69 10.97 -44.54
CA TYR A 106 -5.75 11.41 -43.50
C TYR A 106 -4.34 10.95 -43.84
N ALA A 107 -3.38 11.84 -43.65
CA ALA A 107 -1.97 11.52 -43.78
C ALA A 107 -1.47 10.51 -42.74
N ASP A 108 -0.32 9.91 -43.03
CA ASP A 108 0.49 9.20 -42.05
C ASP A 108 1.25 10.18 -41.13
N ALA A 109 2.09 9.65 -40.25
CA ALA A 109 2.94 10.44 -39.35
C ALA A 109 3.99 11.30 -40.07
N LEU A 110 4.25 11.03 -41.36
CA LEU A 110 5.18 11.78 -42.20
C LEU A 110 4.46 12.82 -43.08
N GLY A 111 3.15 13.00 -42.89
CA GLY A 111 2.34 13.95 -43.63
C GLY A 111 1.99 13.49 -45.04
N ASN A 112 2.09 12.21 -45.37
CA ASN A 112 1.82 11.69 -46.72
C ASN A 112 0.50 10.92 -46.78
N VAL A 113 -0.24 11.07 -47.89
CA VAL A 113 -1.47 10.33 -48.16
C VAL A 113 -1.65 10.09 -49.65
N THR A 114 -2.06 8.88 -50.04
CA THR A 114 -2.48 8.59 -51.42
C THR A 114 -3.98 8.78 -51.54
N VAL A 115 -4.40 9.69 -52.43
CA VAL A 115 -5.80 9.92 -52.77
C VAL A 115 -6.12 9.19 -54.07
N PRO A 116 -7.01 8.17 -54.05
CA PRO A 116 -7.36 7.43 -55.24
C PRO A 116 -7.95 8.31 -56.34
N ASN A 117 -7.51 8.11 -57.58
CA ASN A 117 -8.03 8.80 -58.75
C ASN A 117 -8.21 7.82 -59.92
N ALA A 118 -9.47 7.52 -60.23
CA ALA A 118 -9.87 6.51 -61.20
C ALA A 118 -9.64 6.90 -62.68
N GLY A 119 -9.06 8.07 -62.97
CA GLY A 119 -8.82 8.54 -64.33
C GLY A 119 -7.81 9.69 -64.43
N THR A 120 -7.60 10.22 -65.64
CA THR A 120 -6.62 11.29 -65.92
C THR A 120 -7.20 12.71 -65.82
N THR A 121 -8.42 12.86 -65.30
CA THR A 121 -9.04 14.18 -65.09
C THR A 121 -8.61 14.75 -63.74
N PRO A 122 -8.27 16.04 -63.66
CA PRO A 122 -7.91 16.66 -62.38
C PRO A 122 -9.01 16.53 -61.33
N ILE A 123 -8.66 16.03 -60.15
CA ILE A 123 -9.50 16.07 -58.95
C ILE A 123 -9.12 17.29 -58.10
N SER A 124 -10.11 17.98 -57.53
CA SER A 124 -9.89 19.10 -56.60
C SER A 124 -9.74 18.58 -55.19
N LEU A 125 -8.62 18.93 -54.56
CA LEU A 125 -8.23 18.52 -53.22
C LEU A 125 -8.14 19.76 -52.33
N VAL A 126 -8.80 19.71 -51.17
CA VAL A 126 -8.80 20.77 -50.17
C VAL A 126 -8.13 20.27 -48.91
N ALA A 127 -7.04 20.91 -48.51
CA ALA A 127 -6.35 20.62 -47.25
C ALA A 127 -6.60 21.80 -46.30
N THR A 128 -7.22 21.54 -45.16
CA THR A 128 -7.43 22.53 -44.08
C THR A 128 -6.68 22.09 -42.84
N ILE A 129 -5.92 22.99 -42.21
CA ILE A 129 -5.09 22.69 -41.04
C ILE A 129 -5.94 22.01 -39.95
N GLY A 130 -5.37 20.97 -39.34
CA GLY A 130 -6.11 19.95 -38.60
C GLY A 130 -6.03 18.57 -39.25
N GLY A 131 -6.53 17.55 -38.56
CA GLY A 131 -6.44 16.19 -39.07
C GLY A 131 -7.19 15.17 -38.22
N ARG A 132 -6.70 13.93 -38.21
CA ARG A 132 -7.43 12.79 -37.62
C ARG A 132 -7.69 12.97 -36.12
N TRP A 133 -6.66 13.37 -35.39
CA TRP A 133 -6.68 13.40 -33.93
C TRP A 133 -7.09 14.77 -33.39
N PHE A 134 -6.68 15.85 -34.06
CA PHE A 134 -6.92 17.22 -33.61
C PHE A 134 -7.60 18.09 -34.67
N SER A 135 -8.50 18.96 -34.22
CA SER A 135 -9.02 20.07 -35.00
C SER A 135 -8.42 21.38 -34.50
N VAL A 136 -7.80 22.15 -35.39
CA VAL A 136 -7.36 23.50 -35.07
C VAL A 136 -8.53 24.46 -35.26
N VAL A 137 -8.72 25.36 -34.29
CA VAL A 137 -9.72 26.42 -34.36
C VAL A 137 -9.04 27.74 -34.05
N ASP A 138 -9.08 28.69 -35.00
CA ASP A 138 -8.74 30.08 -34.75
C ASP A 138 -9.97 30.80 -34.18
N ILE A 139 -9.93 31.12 -32.89
CA ILE A 139 -11.07 31.71 -32.17
C ILE A 139 -11.30 33.17 -32.57
N ALA A 140 -10.26 33.92 -32.93
CA ALA A 140 -10.37 35.32 -33.28
C ALA A 140 -10.91 35.52 -34.69
N ASN A 141 -10.42 34.72 -35.65
CA ASN A 141 -10.73 34.90 -37.06
C ASN A 141 -11.86 33.99 -37.56
N GLY A 142 -12.11 32.86 -36.88
CA GLY A 142 -13.15 31.89 -37.26
C GLY A 142 -12.85 31.08 -38.53
N THR A 143 -11.72 31.32 -39.18
CA THR A 143 -11.23 30.56 -40.34
C THR A 143 -9.79 30.17 -40.12
N VAL A 144 -9.43 28.94 -40.51
CA VAL A 144 -8.07 28.43 -40.38
C VAL A 144 -7.41 28.18 -41.75
N GLY A 145 -6.08 28.06 -41.76
CA GLY A 145 -5.28 27.80 -42.95
C GLY A 145 -5.86 26.71 -43.85
N THR A 146 -6.26 27.09 -45.07
CA THR A 146 -6.85 26.18 -46.06
C THR A 146 -6.19 26.39 -47.42
N VAL A 147 -5.74 25.30 -48.04
CA VAL A 147 -5.10 25.31 -49.36
C VAL A 147 -5.89 24.37 -50.28
N THR A 148 -6.24 24.87 -51.46
CA THR A 148 -6.96 24.10 -52.49
C THR A 148 -6.08 23.96 -53.72
N GLN A 149 -5.91 22.73 -54.19
CA GLN A 149 -5.16 22.42 -55.41
C GLN A 149 -5.89 21.37 -56.24
N SER A 150 -5.49 21.20 -57.49
CA SER A 150 -6.04 20.15 -58.35
C SER A 150 -4.93 19.39 -59.04
N SER A 151 -5.05 18.07 -59.13
CA SER A 151 -4.09 17.21 -59.82
C SER A 151 -4.81 16.06 -60.53
N ALA A 152 -4.29 15.68 -61.71
CA ALA A 152 -4.74 14.52 -62.46
C ALA A 152 -3.99 13.22 -62.09
N GLY A 153 -3.00 13.32 -61.18
CA GLY A 153 -2.19 12.21 -60.69
C GLY A 153 -0.76 12.62 -60.34
N GLY A 154 0.00 11.73 -59.72
CA GLY A 154 1.39 11.99 -59.32
C GLY A 154 1.51 12.80 -58.02
N PRO A 155 2.72 13.31 -57.71
CA PRO A 155 2.95 14.01 -56.45
C PRO A 155 2.28 15.39 -56.40
N LEU A 156 1.69 15.74 -55.25
CA LEU A 156 1.10 17.05 -54.96
C LEU A 156 1.49 17.48 -53.55
N GLU A 157 1.97 18.71 -53.36
CA GLU A 157 2.38 19.22 -52.05
C GLU A 157 1.46 20.35 -51.58
N PHE A 158 0.87 20.22 -50.39
CA PHE A 158 0.22 21.31 -49.67
C PHE A 158 1.19 21.94 -48.67
N MET A 159 1.26 23.27 -48.65
CA MET A 159 2.10 24.03 -47.72
C MET A 159 1.26 25.04 -46.95
N TYR A 160 1.09 24.83 -45.65
CA TYR A 160 0.53 25.83 -44.74
C TYR A 160 1.57 26.86 -44.33
N ASN A 161 1.10 28.08 -44.03
CA ASN A 161 1.96 29.19 -43.61
C ASN A 161 3.15 29.43 -44.58
N ALA A 162 2.95 29.22 -45.88
CA ALA A 162 4.03 29.16 -46.87
C ALA A 162 4.88 30.44 -46.95
N THR A 163 4.25 31.61 -46.78
CA THR A 163 4.94 32.91 -46.77
C THR A 163 5.53 33.26 -45.40
N ASN A 164 5.04 32.62 -44.34
CA ASN A 164 5.45 32.85 -42.96
C ASN A 164 5.35 34.31 -42.49
N LEU A 165 4.31 35.04 -42.93
CA LEU A 165 4.13 36.47 -42.59
C LEU A 165 3.04 36.73 -41.55
N VAL A 166 2.20 35.74 -41.24
CA VAL A 166 1.02 35.91 -40.39
C VAL A 166 1.19 35.06 -39.12
N GLU A 167 1.13 35.71 -37.96
CA GLU A 167 1.26 35.06 -36.65
C GLU A 167 0.21 33.96 -36.44
N ASP A 168 -1.05 34.25 -36.77
CA ASP A 168 -2.18 33.33 -36.64
C ASP A 168 -1.89 31.99 -37.36
N GLN A 169 -1.35 32.07 -38.59
CA GLN A 169 -1.00 30.89 -39.38
C GLN A 169 0.21 30.13 -38.82
N ARG A 170 1.18 30.82 -38.20
CA ARG A 170 2.27 30.17 -37.44
C ARG A 170 1.72 29.43 -36.22
N ALA A 171 0.84 30.08 -35.47
CA ALA A 171 0.21 29.52 -34.27
C ALA A 171 -0.58 28.24 -34.59
N GLU A 172 -1.39 28.26 -35.66
CA GLU A 172 -2.12 27.08 -36.15
C GLU A 172 -1.21 25.88 -36.43
N VAL A 173 -0.13 26.10 -37.20
CA VAL A 173 0.82 25.05 -37.60
C VAL A 173 1.58 24.51 -36.38
N ASN A 174 2.09 25.40 -35.53
CA ASN A 174 2.86 25.01 -34.36
C ASN A 174 2.02 24.24 -33.35
N ALA A 175 0.83 24.75 -32.98
CA ALA A 175 -0.03 24.07 -32.01
C ALA A 175 -0.42 22.67 -32.48
N TYR A 176 -0.75 22.51 -33.77
CA TYR A 176 -1.11 21.22 -34.35
C TYR A 176 0.04 20.20 -34.29
N ILE A 177 1.24 20.61 -34.70
CA ILE A 177 2.41 19.72 -34.71
C ILE A 177 2.78 19.30 -33.29
N GLN A 178 2.85 20.24 -32.35
CA GLN A 178 3.27 19.94 -30.98
C GLN A 178 2.23 19.11 -30.22
N ALA A 179 0.93 19.30 -30.47
CA ALA A 179 -0.11 18.44 -29.90
C ALA A 179 0.01 16.99 -30.38
N ASN A 180 0.27 16.76 -31.67
CA ASN A 180 0.55 15.42 -32.20
C ASN A 180 1.84 14.83 -31.63
N LYS A 181 2.87 15.65 -31.42
CA LYS A 181 4.14 15.20 -30.83
C LYS A 181 3.92 14.63 -29.43
N VAL A 182 3.15 15.30 -28.57
CA VAL A 182 2.86 14.82 -27.20
C VAL A 182 1.98 13.57 -27.24
N ARG A 183 0.97 13.55 -28.10
CA ARG A 183 0.10 12.38 -28.29
C ARG A 183 0.91 11.15 -28.66
N ASP A 184 1.72 11.25 -29.70
CA ASP A 184 2.49 10.11 -30.22
C ASP A 184 3.57 9.69 -29.22
N TYR A 185 4.18 10.64 -28.51
CA TYR A 185 5.10 10.35 -27.41
C TYR A 185 4.41 9.58 -26.28
N THR A 186 3.21 10.00 -25.87
CA THR A 186 2.43 9.31 -24.84
C THR A 186 2.12 7.87 -25.26
N LEU A 187 1.67 7.69 -26.52
CA LEU A 187 1.31 6.36 -27.04
C LEU A 187 2.52 5.48 -27.36
N GLN A 188 3.72 6.05 -27.47
CA GLN A 188 4.96 5.28 -27.57
C GLN A 188 5.23 4.51 -26.27
N TYR A 189 5.01 5.14 -25.10
CA TYR A 189 5.26 4.53 -23.79
C TYR A 189 4.02 3.85 -23.21
N ASN A 190 2.82 4.29 -23.59
CA ASN A 190 1.59 3.62 -23.23
C ASN A 190 0.57 3.62 -24.38
N PRO A 191 0.62 2.62 -25.27
CA PRO A 191 -0.34 2.48 -26.36
C PRO A 191 -1.80 2.35 -25.91
N ALA A 192 -2.02 1.95 -24.65
CA ALA A 192 -3.33 1.77 -24.03
C ALA A 192 -3.73 2.96 -23.14
N PHE A 193 -3.03 4.10 -23.22
CA PHE A 193 -3.32 5.25 -22.37
C PHE A 193 -4.79 5.68 -22.54
N PRO A 194 -5.54 5.88 -21.43
CA PRO A 194 -6.98 6.10 -21.48
C PRO A 194 -7.38 7.21 -22.45
N THR A 195 -8.37 6.95 -23.31
CA THR A 195 -8.93 7.88 -24.31
C THR A 195 -7.98 8.26 -25.47
N ILE A 196 -6.70 8.52 -25.22
CA ILE A 196 -5.76 9.17 -26.16
C ILE A 196 -5.59 8.38 -27.47
N GLY A 197 -5.50 7.04 -27.39
CA GLY A 197 -5.33 6.19 -28.57
C GLY A 197 -6.50 6.25 -29.57
N THR A 198 -7.71 6.51 -29.08
CA THR A 198 -8.95 6.50 -29.86
C THR A 198 -9.58 7.88 -30.05
N GLN A 199 -9.08 8.91 -29.37
CA GLN A 199 -9.62 10.26 -29.42
C GLN A 199 -9.40 10.88 -30.81
N THR A 200 -10.48 11.33 -31.46
CA THR A 200 -10.43 11.98 -32.78
C THR A 200 -11.02 13.39 -32.72
N ASN A 201 -10.57 14.27 -33.61
CA ASN A 201 -11.08 15.63 -33.77
C ASN A 201 -11.17 16.42 -32.44
N TRP A 202 -10.14 16.31 -31.61
CA TRP A 202 -10.07 17.03 -30.34
C TRP A 202 -9.61 18.48 -30.55
N PRO A 203 -10.26 19.49 -29.93
CA PRO A 203 -9.98 20.89 -30.24
C PRO A 203 -8.63 21.40 -29.70
N VAL A 204 -7.91 22.10 -30.58
CA VAL A 204 -6.70 22.88 -30.32
C VAL A 204 -7.00 24.32 -30.75
N ASN A 205 -7.27 25.18 -29.77
CA ASN A 205 -7.73 26.54 -30.02
C ASN A 205 -6.55 27.52 -29.99
N VAL A 206 -6.38 28.28 -31.06
CA VAL A 206 -5.37 29.34 -31.17
C VAL A 206 -6.06 30.70 -31.25
N GLN A 207 -5.29 31.76 -31.02
CA GLN A 207 -5.77 33.14 -31.00
C GLN A 207 -6.96 33.37 -30.04
N VAL A 208 -6.96 32.66 -28.91
CA VAL A 208 -7.97 32.86 -27.85
C VAL A 208 -7.71 34.22 -27.18
N ALA A 209 -8.76 35.00 -26.95
CA ALA A 209 -8.61 36.35 -26.41
C ALA A 209 -7.92 36.34 -25.04
N GLY A 210 -6.81 37.07 -24.92
CA GLY A 210 -5.98 37.14 -23.73
C GLY A 210 -4.52 37.43 -24.08
N THR A 211 -3.66 37.50 -23.07
CA THR A 211 -2.20 37.65 -23.24
C THR A 211 -1.46 36.95 -22.11
N CYS A 212 -0.22 36.51 -22.34
CA CYS A 212 0.66 35.93 -21.31
C CYS A 212 0.08 34.71 -20.57
N ASN A 213 -0.69 33.86 -21.25
CA ASN A 213 -1.18 32.62 -20.68
C ASN A 213 -1.48 31.57 -21.78
N ALA A 214 -1.66 30.34 -21.36
CA ALA A 214 -2.34 29.27 -22.09
C ALA A 214 -3.16 28.47 -21.05
N PHE A 215 -4.13 27.67 -21.49
CA PHE A 215 -4.88 26.84 -20.55
C PHE A 215 -5.56 25.64 -21.19
N TYR A 216 -5.68 24.58 -20.40
CA TYR A 216 -6.62 23.48 -20.59
C TYR A 216 -7.93 23.73 -19.84
N ASP A 217 -9.07 23.45 -20.48
CA ASP A 217 -10.41 23.72 -19.91
C ASP A 217 -11.24 22.46 -19.63
N GLY A 218 -10.66 21.26 -19.79
CA GLY A 218 -11.37 19.99 -19.67
C GLY A 218 -11.75 19.36 -21.02
N VAL A 219 -11.84 20.15 -22.08
CA VAL A 219 -12.32 19.71 -23.40
C VAL A 219 -11.44 20.19 -24.56
N SER A 220 -10.51 21.10 -24.33
CA SER A 220 -9.59 21.67 -25.32
C SER A 220 -8.32 22.22 -24.68
N ILE A 221 -7.29 22.43 -25.49
CA ILE A 221 -6.14 23.30 -25.16
C ILE A 221 -6.29 24.65 -25.86
N ASN A 222 -5.95 25.74 -25.18
CA ASN A 222 -6.23 27.11 -25.60
C ASN A 222 -4.98 27.99 -25.49
N PHE A 223 -4.65 28.69 -26.57
CA PHE A 223 -3.44 29.51 -26.68
C PHE A 223 -3.77 30.95 -27.04
N TYR A 224 -3.04 31.88 -26.42
CA TYR A 224 -3.21 33.31 -26.57
C TYR A 224 -2.28 33.89 -27.65
N PRO A 225 -2.72 34.95 -28.35
CA PRO A 225 -1.87 35.71 -29.25
C PRO A 225 -0.75 36.43 -28.49
N ALA A 226 0.27 36.89 -29.22
CA ALA A 226 1.32 37.73 -28.66
C ALA A 226 0.72 39.04 -28.08
N GLY A 227 1.22 39.44 -26.91
CA GLY A 227 0.74 40.62 -26.21
C GLY A 227 1.14 40.64 -24.75
N GLY A 228 0.97 41.79 -24.09
CA GLY A 228 1.31 41.94 -22.66
C GLY A 228 2.79 41.74 -22.31
N GLY A 229 3.68 41.73 -23.31
CA GLY A 229 5.10 41.41 -23.16
C GLY A 229 5.45 39.93 -23.35
N CYS A 230 4.49 39.09 -23.73
CA CYS A 230 4.72 37.68 -24.05
C CYS A 230 4.54 37.42 -25.55
N ASN A 231 5.26 36.43 -26.07
CA ASN A 231 5.04 35.92 -27.43
C ASN A 231 3.76 35.07 -27.48
N ASN A 232 3.33 34.71 -28.70
CA ASN A 232 2.22 33.78 -28.89
C ASN A 232 2.47 32.49 -28.12
N THR A 233 1.47 31.94 -27.43
CA THR A 233 1.67 30.78 -26.55
C THR A 233 1.49 29.43 -27.26
N SER A 234 1.24 29.44 -28.57
CA SER A 234 1.08 28.26 -29.42
C SER A 234 2.42 27.62 -29.84
N PHE A 235 3.30 27.29 -28.88
CA PHE A 235 4.62 26.70 -29.20
C PHE A 235 5.09 25.64 -28.22
N GLY A 236 5.96 24.76 -28.72
CA GLY A 236 6.75 23.75 -28.01
C GLY A 236 6.21 23.31 -26.65
N VAL A 237 6.97 23.66 -25.61
CA VAL A 237 6.71 23.22 -24.23
C VAL A 237 5.37 23.74 -23.67
N VAL A 238 4.86 24.88 -24.12
CA VAL A 238 3.56 25.38 -23.64
C VAL A 238 2.45 24.46 -24.13
N VAL A 239 2.47 24.06 -25.40
CA VAL A 239 1.53 23.07 -25.95
C VAL A 239 1.66 21.73 -25.23
N HIS A 240 2.88 21.31 -24.89
CA HIS A 240 3.13 20.09 -24.14
C HIS A 240 2.53 20.15 -22.73
N HIS A 241 2.68 21.28 -22.05
CA HIS A 241 2.15 21.50 -20.71
C HIS A 241 0.62 21.44 -20.69
N GLU A 242 -0.05 22.17 -21.60
CA GLU A 242 -1.51 22.15 -21.68
C GLU A 242 -2.05 20.77 -22.07
N TYR A 243 -1.35 20.04 -22.95
CA TYR A 243 -1.71 18.67 -23.26
C TYR A 243 -1.46 17.72 -22.08
N GLY A 244 -0.46 18.00 -21.25
CA GLY A 244 -0.20 17.29 -19.99
C GLY A 244 -1.39 17.38 -19.02
N HIS A 245 -2.05 18.54 -18.91
CA HIS A 245 -3.30 18.65 -18.15
C HIS A 245 -4.41 17.73 -18.71
N HIS A 246 -4.50 17.59 -20.03
CA HIS A 246 -5.42 16.61 -20.64
C HIS A 246 -5.05 15.18 -20.28
N LEU A 247 -3.77 14.82 -20.27
CA LEU A 247 -3.31 13.49 -19.83
C LEU A 247 -3.70 13.21 -18.36
N VAL A 248 -3.49 14.18 -17.47
CA VAL A 248 -3.93 14.10 -16.06
C VAL A 248 -5.43 13.83 -15.96
N ASN A 249 -6.24 14.57 -16.73
CA ASN A 249 -7.68 14.39 -16.74
C ASN A 249 -8.10 13.01 -17.26
N ARG A 250 -7.46 12.52 -18.34
CA ARG A 250 -7.80 11.21 -18.92
C ARG A 250 -7.35 10.04 -18.06
N ALA A 251 -6.24 10.19 -17.34
CA ALA A 251 -5.76 9.21 -16.37
C ALA A 251 -6.67 9.11 -15.13
N GLY A 252 -7.51 10.10 -14.87
CA GLY A 252 -8.38 10.15 -13.69
C GLY A 252 -7.73 10.74 -12.44
N SER A 253 -6.55 11.36 -12.60
CA SER A 253 -5.85 12.06 -11.51
C SER A 253 -6.35 13.51 -11.34
N GLY A 254 -5.95 14.16 -10.26
CA GLY A 254 -6.34 15.53 -9.97
C GLY A 254 -5.39 16.56 -10.59
N GLN A 255 -5.94 17.73 -10.93
CA GLN A 255 -5.15 18.88 -11.39
C GLN A 255 -4.43 19.56 -10.20
N GLY A 256 -4.53 20.89 -10.04
CA GLY A 256 -3.85 21.61 -8.96
C GLY A 256 -2.33 21.54 -9.09
N ALA A 257 -1.63 21.48 -7.96
CA ALA A 257 -0.16 21.42 -7.94
C ALA A 257 0.40 20.26 -8.75
N TYR A 258 -0.24 19.08 -8.67
CA TYR A 258 0.17 17.94 -9.46
C TYR A 258 -0.03 18.17 -10.96
N GLY A 259 -1.20 18.69 -11.37
CA GLY A 259 -1.48 19.02 -12.77
C GLY A 259 -0.43 19.93 -13.39
N GLU A 260 -0.07 21.02 -12.69
CA GLU A 260 0.99 21.94 -13.10
C GLU A 260 2.35 21.24 -13.24
N GLY A 261 2.71 20.43 -12.25
CA GLY A 261 3.96 19.68 -12.27
C GLY A 261 4.01 18.64 -13.39
N PHE A 262 2.90 17.96 -13.65
CA PHE A 262 2.82 16.93 -14.69
C PHE A 262 2.86 17.55 -16.09
N GLY A 263 2.23 18.70 -16.30
CA GLY A 263 2.38 19.48 -17.53
C GLY A 263 3.85 19.79 -17.83
N ASP A 264 4.58 20.25 -16.82
CA ASP A 264 6.02 20.49 -16.93
C ASP A 264 6.82 19.20 -17.19
N VAL A 265 6.47 18.09 -16.53
CA VAL A 265 7.10 16.77 -16.76
C VAL A 265 6.96 16.34 -18.21
N ILE A 266 5.77 16.45 -18.81
CA ILE A 266 5.57 16.12 -20.24
C ILE A 266 6.43 17.04 -21.12
N GLY A 267 6.51 18.33 -20.79
CA GLY A 267 7.44 19.26 -21.41
C GLY A 267 8.88 18.73 -21.40
N VAL A 268 9.41 18.40 -20.22
CA VAL A 268 10.76 17.87 -20.02
C VAL A 268 10.99 16.57 -20.79
N LEU A 269 10.08 15.61 -20.70
CA LEU A 269 10.27 14.28 -21.28
C LEU A 269 10.33 14.34 -22.82
N VAL A 270 9.40 15.11 -23.42
CA VAL A 270 9.30 15.25 -24.88
C VAL A 270 10.53 15.97 -25.45
N THR A 271 11.07 16.98 -24.76
CA THR A 271 12.19 17.80 -25.26
C THR A 271 13.56 17.31 -24.80
N ASP A 272 13.64 16.63 -23.66
CA ASP A 272 14.87 16.39 -22.89
C ASP A 272 15.64 17.68 -22.55
N GLU A 273 14.91 18.77 -22.33
CA GLU A 273 15.45 20.09 -21.96
C GLU A 273 14.90 20.52 -20.59
N SER A 274 15.76 21.15 -19.78
CA SER A 274 15.34 21.58 -18.43
C SER A 274 14.61 22.92 -18.42
N GLN A 275 14.88 23.79 -19.40
CA GLN A 275 14.28 25.12 -19.50
C GLN A 275 12.88 25.00 -20.11
N LEU A 276 11.85 25.42 -19.36
CA LEU A 276 10.45 25.25 -19.74
C LEU A 276 9.91 26.55 -20.36
N ALA A 277 9.41 26.45 -21.59
CA ALA A 277 8.85 27.55 -22.38
C ALA A 277 9.83 28.73 -22.62
N VAL A 278 11.04 28.43 -23.11
CA VAL A 278 11.98 29.46 -23.58
C VAL A 278 11.30 30.34 -24.64
N GLY A 279 11.38 31.66 -24.49
CA GLY A 279 10.71 32.58 -25.40
C GLY A 279 9.28 32.94 -25.01
N PHE A 280 8.74 32.46 -23.88
CA PHE A 280 7.43 32.94 -23.40
C PHE A 280 7.44 34.46 -23.20
N GLN A 281 8.51 35.00 -22.61
CA GLN A 281 8.77 36.45 -22.47
C GLN A 281 10.08 36.87 -23.14
N VAL A 282 11.14 36.06 -22.99
CA VAL A 282 12.48 36.36 -23.50
C VAL A 282 13.13 35.12 -24.10
N CYS A 283 13.95 35.29 -25.14
CA CYS A 283 14.55 34.18 -25.87
C CYS A 283 15.74 33.50 -25.16
N THR A 284 16.11 33.94 -23.96
CA THR A 284 17.28 33.45 -23.22
C THR A 284 16.94 32.51 -22.06
N SER A 285 15.68 32.47 -21.62
CA SER A 285 15.25 31.67 -20.46
C SER A 285 13.79 31.27 -20.56
N GLY A 286 13.46 30.13 -19.93
CA GLY A 286 12.09 29.70 -19.72
C GLY A 286 11.40 30.42 -18.56
N ILE A 287 10.08 30.20 -18.41
CA ILE A 287 9.33 30.67 -17.23
C ILE A 287 9.61 29.82 -15.99
N ARG A 288 10.06 28.57 -16.20
CA ARG A 288 10.47 27.62 -15.16
C ARG A 288 11.68 26.80 -15.62
N ASN A 289 12.35 26.15 -14.68
CA ASN A 289 13.49 25.29 -14.94
C ASN A 289 13.40 24.01 -14.09
N ALA A 290 13.33 22.85 -14.75
CA ALA A 290 13.32 21.55 -14.09
C ALA A 290 14.67 21.21 -13.45
N ASN A 291 15.77 21.81 -13.91
CA ASN A 291 17.05 21.75 -13.21
C ASN A 291 17.05 22.76 -12.07
N ASN A 292 16.55 22.36 -10.90
CA ASN A 292 16.38 23.21 -9.73
C ASN A 292 16.70 22.46 -8.42
N THR A 293 16.63 23.17 -7.29
CA THR A 293 16.88 22.61 -5.95
C THR A 293 15.65 22.78 -5.04
N VAL A 294 14.45 22.91 -5.62
CA VAL A 294 13.20 23.13 -4.87
C VAL A 294 12.94 21.94 -3.94
N GLN A 295 12.63 22.20 -2.68
CA GLN A 295 12.38 21.18 -1.66
C GLN A 295 10.89 21.05 -1.39
N TYR A 296 10.44 19.85 -1.05
CA TYR A 296 9.10 19.60 -0.52
C TYR A 296 8.87 20.37 0.78
N SER A 297 7.64 20.89 0.94
CA SER A 297 7.19 21.54 2.16
C SER A 297 5.79 21.07 2.52
N ALA A 298 5.63 20.44 3.69
CA ALA A 298 4.34 19.95 4.15
C ALA A 298 3.29 21.05 4.34
N THR A 299 3.73 22.28 4.67
CA THR A 299 2.83 23.43 4.88
C THR A 299 2.64 24.28 3.63
N GLY A 300 3.65 24.32 2.77
CA GLY A 300 3.70 25.24 1.65
C GLY A 300 3.80 24.58 0.28
N CYS A 301 3.56 23.27 0.17
CA CYS A 301 3.83 22.36 -0.96
C CYS A 301 5.30 22.27 -1.40
N SER A 302 5.98 23.41 -1.53
CA SER A 302 7.35 23.51 -2.03
C SER A 302 8.08 24.70 -1.41
N SER A 303 9.41 24.70 -1.48
CA SER A 303 10.23 25.85 -1.11
C SER A 303 10.18 27.01 -2.11
N ALA A 304 9.55 26.81 -3.28
CA ALA A 304 9.37 27.86 -4.29
C ALA A 304 8.13 28.73 -4.02
N GLY A 305 7.23 28.30 -3.12
CA GLY A 305 6.01 29.01 -2.76
C GLY A 305 4.81 28.06 -2.68
N THR A 306 3.66 28.61 -2.29
CA THR A 306 2.40 27.88 -2.04
C THR A 306 1.43 27.89 -3.21
N GLU A 307 1.79 28.60 -4.28
CA GLU A 307 1.00 28.74 -5.50
C GLU A 307 1.20 27.48 -6.37
N ILE A 308 0.17 27.01 -7.06
CA ILE A 308 0.18 25.68 -7.71
C ILE A 308 1.27 25.54 -8.78
N HIS A 309 1.62 26.60 -9.52
CA HIS A 309 2.69 26.58 -10.51
C HIS A 309 4.07 26.54 -9.82
N ALA A 310 4.21 27.24 -8.68
CA ALA A 310 5.41 27.12 -7.84
C ALA A 310 5.55 25.70 -7.26
N CYS A 311 4.45 25.10 -6.79
CA CYS A 311 4.42 23.70 -6.37
C CYS A 311 4.82 22.75 -7.50
N GLY A 312 4.29 22.95 -8.71
CA GLY A 312 4.56 22.09 -9.87
C GLY A 312 6.03 21.98 -10.23
N THR A 313 6.81 23.05 -9.97
CA THR A 313 8.27 23.07 -10.18
C THR A 313 9.02 22.00 -9.36
N LEU A 314 8.44 21.57 -8.23
CA LEU A 314 8.98 20.49 -7.40
C LEU A 314 8.98 19.15 -8.17
N LEU A 315 7.87 18.81 -8.83
CA LEU A 315 7.71 17.54 -9.52
C LEU A 315 8.62 17.46 -10.75
N SER A 316 8.66 18.51 -11.57
CA SER A 316 9.58 18.55 -12.72
C SER A 316 11.05 18.50 -12.26
N GLY A 317 11.37 19.07 -11.09
CA GLY A 317 12.65 18.90 -10.40
C GLY A 317 12.98 17.44 -10.10
N CYS A 318 12.08 16.74 -9.42
CA CYS A 318 12.24 15.31 -9.10
C CYS A 318 12.52 14.46 -10.33
N VAL A 319 11.74 14.67 -11.41
CA VAL A 319 11.89 13.92 -12.67
C VAL A 319 13.21 14.29 -13.37
N TRP A 320 13.62 15.56 -13.39
CA TRP A 320 14.89 15.97 -13.98
C TRP A 320 16.11 15.39 -13.24
N SER A 321 16.06 15.39 -11.91
CA SER A 321 17.09 14.79 -11.06
C SER A 321 17.16 13.28 -11.26
N THR A 322 16.01 12.60 -11.33
CA THR A 322 15.92 11.16 -11.66
C THR A 322 16.51 10.86 -13.04
N ARG A 323 16.12 11.63 -14.07
CA ARG A 323 16.67 11.57 -15.43
C ARG A 323 18.20 11.74 -15.43
N THR A 324 18.73 12.65 -14.61
CA THR A 324 20.18 12.90 -14.50
C THR A 324 20.91 11.71 -13.88
N ASN A 325 20.33 11.11 -12.82
CA ASN A 325 20.88 9.89 -12.22
C ASN A 325 20.84 8.70 -13.19
N LEU A 326 19.74 8.53 -13.93
CA LEU A 326 19.60 7.48 -14.94
C LEU A 326 20.55 7.69 -16.12
N LEU A 327 20.81 8.93 -16.55
CA LEU A 327 21.81 9.18 -17.61
C LEU A 327 23.19 8.63 -17.23
N VAL A 328 23.56 8.70 -15.94
CA VAL A 328 24.85 8.19 -15.46
C VAL A 328 24.88 6.66 -15.45
N SER A 329 23.83 5.99 -14.99
CA SER A 329 23.81 4.52 -14.87
C SER A 329 23.37 3.78 -16.13
N ASN A 330 22.55 4.41 -16.96
CA ASN A 330 21.84 3.86 -18.11
C ASN A 330 21.96 4.80 -19.34
N PRO A 331 23.17 5.18 -19.79
CA PRO A 331 23.36 6.26 -20.76
C PRO A 331 22.71 6.02 -22.13
N THR A 332 22.44 4.76 -22.49
CA THR A 332 21.85 4.38 -23.78
C THR A 332 20.32 4.43 -23.79
N ASP A 333 19.69 4.28 -22.64
CA ASP A 333 18.25 4.02 -22.49
C ASP A 333 17.58 4.83 -21.37
N TYR A 334 18.30 5.73 -20.69
CA TYR A 334 17.75 6.58 -19.62
C TYR A 334 16.48 7.32 -20.05
N ARG A 335 16.43 7.79 -21.31
CA ARG A 335 15.24 8.46 -21.86
C ARG A 335 14.06 7.51 -21.90
N GLN A 336 14.26 6.28 -22.35
CA GLN A 336 13.19 5.30 -22.40
C GLN A 336 12.66 5.00 -20.99
N ILE A 337 13.57 4.74 -20.04
CA ILE A 337 13.22 4.41 -18.66
C ILE A 337 12.44 5.57 -18.01
N VAL A 338 13.00 6.79 -17.99
CA VAL A 338 12.34 7.91 -17.29
C VAL A 338 11.03 8.34 -17.96
N SER A 339 10.89 8.13 -19.26
CA SER A 339 9.67 8.47 -19.98
C SER A 339 8.57 7.45 -19.75
N ASP A 340 8.92 6.16 -19.67
CA ASP A 340 7.97 5.12 -19.30
C ASP A 340 7.45 5.34 -17.87
N LEU A 341 8.35 5.61 -16.91
CA LEU A 341 7.97 5.94 -15.54
C LEU A 341 7.13 7.21 -15.47
N GLY A 342 7.59 8.31 -16.09
CA GLY A 342 6.94 9.60 -16.00
C GLY A 342 5.60 9.70 -16.74
N VAL A 343 5.45 9.05 -17.91
CA VAL A 343 4.16 9.02 -18.62
C VAL A 343 3.14 8.17 -17.85
N ASN A 344 3.57 7.05 -17.26
CA ASN A 344 2.64 6.14 -16.59
C ASN A 344 2.36 6.52 -15.13
N SER A 345 3.18 7.35 -14.47
CA SER A 345 2.98 7.71 -13.06
C SER A 345 1.63 8.36 -12.79
N VAL A 346 1.10 9.12 -13.76
CA VAL A 346 -0.21 9.79 -13.65
C VAL A 346 -1.38 8.83 -13.54
N LEU A 347 -1.23 7.57 -13.98
CA LEU A 347 -2.26 6.54 -13.86
C LEU A 347 -2.33 5.92 -12.46
N LEU A 348 -1.25 6.05 -11.67
CA LEU A 348 -1.22 5.58 -10.28
C LEU A 348 -1.61 6.69 -9.31
N HIS A 349 -1.24 7.94 -9.60
CA HIS A 349 -1.52 9.06 -8.71
C HIS A 349 -3.01 9.40 -8.63
N ALA A 350 -3.50 9.63 -7.41
CA ALA A 350 -4.84 10.13 -7.14
C ALA A 350 -4.79 11.43 -6.32
N GLY A 351 -5.48 12.47 -6.80
CA GLY A 351 -5.58 13.77 -6.10
C GLY A 351 -4.74 14.88 -6.74
N THR A 352 -4.66 16.03 -6.08
CA THR A 352 -4.11 17.27 -6.65
C THR A 352 -2.76 17.70 -6.07
N THR A 353 -2.28 16.99 -5.06
CA THR A 353 -1.10 17.35 -4.27
C THR A 353 0.16 16.67 -4.75
N ILE A 354 1.32 17.27 -4.45
CA ILE A 354 2.63 16.66 -4.61
C ILE A 354 3.15 16.31 -3.21
N ALA A 355 3.32 15.01 -2.93
CA ALA A 355 3.84 14.50 -1.66
C ALA A 355 4.66 13.22 -1.88
N GLY A 356 4.97 12.50 -0.79
CA GLY A 356 5.83 11.30 -0.83
C GLY A 356 5.22 10.09 -1.54
N ASP A 357 3.90 10.10 -1.78
CA ASP A 357 3.18 9.11 -2.59
C ASP A 357 3.68 9.06 -4.03
N ILE A 358 4.09 10.18 -4.62
CA ILE A 358 4.58 10.21 -6.00
C ILE A 358 5.90 9.43 -6.16
N THR A 359 6.76 9.45 -5.13
CA THR A 359 7.96 8.60 -5.14
C THR A 359 7.59 7.13 -5.16
N ILE A 360 6.50 6.75 -4.47
CA ILE A 360 5.97 5.38 -4.49
C ILE A 360 5.39 5.02 -5.86
N ASP A 361 4.72 5.95 -6.57
CA ASP A 361 4.23 5.71 -7.93
C ASP A 361 5.36 5.33 -8.90
N PHE A 362 6.45 6.09 -8.87
CA PHE A 362 7.62 5.81 -9.71
C PHE A 362 8.27 4.47 -9.36
N LEU A 363 8.42 4.17 -8.07
CA LEU A 363 8.96 2.90 -7.62
C LEU A 363 8.02 1.73 -7.99
N THR A 364 6.71 1.91 -7.88
CA THR A 364 5.73 0.88 -8.25
C THR A 364 5.78 0.54 -9.73
N LEU A 365 6.01 1.53 -10.59
CA LEU A 365 6.17 1.29 -12.04
C LEU A 365 7.50 0.65 -12.39
N ASP A 366 8.55 0.97 -11.64
CA ASP A 366 9.88 0.39 -11.82
C ASP A 366 9.97 -1.04 -11.29
N ASP A 367 9.12 -1.40 -10.33
CA ASP A 367 9.13 -2.67 -9.62
C ASP A 367 8.95 -3.89 -10.54
N ASN A 368 9.68 -4.96 -10.23
CA ASN A 368 9.73 -6.17 -11.04
C ASN A 368 9.27 -7.45 -10.32
N ASP A 369 8.96 -7.39 -9.02
CA ASP A 369 8.55 -8.55 -8.23
C ASP A 369 7.38 -8.31 -7.25
N ALA A 370 6.73 -7.15 -7.33
CA ALA A 370 5.63 -6.72 -6.46
C ALA A 370 6.04 -6.51 -4.99
N ASN A 371 7.32 -6.24 -4.72
CA ASN A 371 7.84 -6.03 -3.37
C ASN A 371 8.78 -4.81 -3.27
N LEU A 372 8.23 -3.62 -3.12
CA LEU A 372 9.03 -2.40 -2.93
C LEU A 372 10.00 -2.45 -1.73
N GLY A 373 9.77 -3.32 -0.75
CA GLY A 373 10.62 -3.48 0.42
C GLY A 373 12.02 -3.98 0.10
N ASN A 374 12.23 -4.76 -0.97
CA ASN A 374 13.57 -5.18 -1.38
C ASN A 374 14.23 -4.24 -2.40
N GLY A 375 13.51 -3.21 -2.85
CA GLY A 375 13.94 -2.24 -3.84
C GLY A 375 13.62 -2.66 -5.26
N THR A 376 13.63 -1.68 -6.16
CA THR A 376 13.30 -1.82 -7.58
C THR A 376 14.59 -1.75 -8.43
N PRO A 377 14.57 -2.18 -9.71
CA PRO A 377 15.72 -2.15 -10.62
C PRO A 377 16.51 -0.84 -10.64
N HIS A 378 15.82 0.30 -10.59
CA HIS A 378 16.38 1.64 -10.59
C HIS A 378 16.06 2.43 -9.30
N TYR A 379 15.81 1.73 -8.18
CA TYR A 379 15.48 2.34 -6.89
C TYR A 379 16.46 3.44 -6.51
N THR A 380 17.76 3.20 -6.68
CA THR A 380 18.79 4.18 -6.30
C THR A 380 18.66 5.48 -7.09
N GLN A 381 18.42 5.42 -8.40
CA GLN A 381 18.31 6.59 -9.26
C GLN A 381 17.04 7.38 -8.99
N ILE A 382 15.91 6.68 -8.81
CA ILE A 382 14.61 7.26 -8.47
C ILE A 382 14.67 7.89 -7.08
N ASN A 383 15.09 7.12 -6.07
CA ASN A 383 15.19 7.59 -4.70
C ASN A 383 16.15 8.78 -4.58
N ASN A 384 17.33 8.75 -5.22
CA ASN A 384 18.24 9.90 -5.19
C ASN A 384 17.64 11.13 -5.89
N GLY A 385 16.90 10.91 -6.98
CA GLY A 385 16.21 11.96 -7.71
C GLY A 385 15.18 12.67 -6.84
N PHE A 386 14.26 11.92 -6.23
CA PHE A 386 13.21 12.48 -5.39
C PHE A 386 13.73 12.95 -4.00
N ALA A 387 14.70 12.26 -3.40
CA ALA A 387 15.31 12.67 -2.14
C ALA A 387 16.07 14.00 -2.25
N ALA A 388 16.64 14.33 -3.42
CA ALA A 388 17.25 15.64 -3.68
C ALA A 388 16.25 16.80 -3.56
N HIS A 389 14.94 16.48 -3.58
CA HIS A 389 13.83 17.42 -3.46
C HIS A 389 12.97 17.16 -2.20
N GLY A 390 13.48 16.40 -1.23
CA GLY A 390 12.81 16.17 0.06
C GLY A 390 11.68 15.15 0.02
N LEU A 391 11.63 14.28 -0.99
CA LEU A 391 10.63 13.21 -1.15
C LEU A 391 11.28 11.81 -1.21
N PRO A 392 12.05 11.38 -0.20
CA PRO A 392 12.72 10.08 -0.25
C PRO A 392 11.72 8.92 -0.36
N GLY A 393 12.13 7.85 -1.04
CA GLY A 393 11.44 6.57 -1.06
C GLY A 393 11.53 5.83 0.28
N PRO A 394 10.78 4.74 0.44
CA PRO A 394 10.75 3.95 1.67
C PRO A 394 12.08 3.26 1.90
N ALA A 395 12.52 3.15 3.15
CA ALA A 395 13.74 2.40 3.46
C ALA A 395 13.61 0.93 3.01
N LEU A 396 14.70 0.40 2.42
CA LEU A 396 14.73 -0.98 1.94
C LEU A 396 15.02 -1.98 3.08
N ASP A 397 14.27 -3.06 3.09
CA ASP A 397 14.48 -4.29 3.85
C ASP A 397 15.47 -5.20 3.12
N TYR A 398 16.76 -4.88 3.23
CA TYR A 398 17.82 -5.67 2.57
C TYR A 398 17.85 -7.14 3.01
N ILE A 399 17.52 -7.41 4.27
CA ILE A 399 17.55 -8.75 4.88
C ILE A 399 16.32 -8.98 5.76
N ALA A 400 15.89 -10.22 5.87
CA ALA A 400 14.73 -10.66 6.64
C ALA A 400 15.12 -11.64 7.74
N PHE A 401 14.25 -11.75 8.77
CA PHE A 401 14.45 -12.61 9.93
C PHE A 401 13.33 -13.62 10.05
N THR A 402 13.68 -14.88 10.32
CA THR A 402 12.72 -15.94 10.64
C THR A 402 13.12 -16.62 11.95
N PHE A 403 12.12 -17.12 12.68
CA PHE A 403 12.28 -17.74 13.99
C PHE A 403 11.77 -19.18 13.94
N PRO A 404 12.61 -20.17 13.56
CA PRO A 404 12.19 -21.55 13.40
C PRO A 404 11.54 -22.19 14.63
N ASP A 405 11.89 -21.72 15.83
CA ASP A 405 11.34 -22.20 17.11
C ASP A 405 10.17 -21.33 17.62
N GLY A 406 9.75 -20.33 16.83
CA GLY A 406 8.92 -19.22 17.30
C GLY A 406 9.71 -18.23 18.16
N GLN A 407 9.03 -17.17 18.61
CA GLN A 407 9.58 -16.25 19.62
C GLN A 407 9.22 -16.76 21.02
N PRO A 408 10.15 -16.77 22.00
CA PRO A 408 9.84 -17.20 23.36
C PRO A 408 8.80 -16.29 24.04
N ALA A 409 7.68 -16.86 24.48
CA ALA A 409 6.73 -16.19 25.36
C ALA A 409 7.12 -16.28 26.84
N LEU A 410 7.92 -17.29 27.20
CA LEU A 410 8.51 -17.49 28.52
C LEU A 410 10.04 -17.54 28.39
N CYS A 411 10.73 -17.12 29.44
CA CYS A 411 12.15 -17.41 29.63
C CYS A 411 12.39 -18.03 31.00
N ASN A 412 13.33 -18.96 31.06
CA ASN A 412 13.77 -19.57 32.31
C ASN A 412 14.34 -18.47 33.23
N PRO A 413 13.84 -18.33 34.47
CA PRO A 413 14.35 -17.35 35.43
C PRO A 413 15.86 -17.47 35.68
N ASN A 414 16.44 -18.67 35.55
CA ASN A 414 17.88 -18.92 35.68
C ASN A 414 18.68 -18.60 34.41
N GLY A 415 18.02 -18.14 33.35
CA GLY A 415 18.61 -17.81 32.05
C GLY A 415 18.77 -19.01 31.12
N GLY A 416 19.39 -18.78 29.97
CA GLY A 416 19.73 -19.84 29.02
C GLY A 416 18.57 -20.30 28.13
N THR A 417 17.43 -19.59 28.14
CA THR A 417 16.38 -19.84 27.14
C THR A 417 16.87 -19.41 25.77
N THR A 418 16.98 -20.36 24.87
CA THR A 418 17.48 -20.12 23.51
C THR A 418 16.39 -20.21 22.46
N PHE A 419 16.55 -19.46 21.38
CA PHE A 419 15.73 -19.59 20.16
C PHE A 419 16.56 -19.33 18.91
N ARG A 420 16.22 -20.02 17.82
CA ARG A 420 16.91 -19.84 16.53
C ARG A 420 16.44 -18.59 15.80
N VAL A 421 17.39 -17.93 15.15
CA VAL A 421 17.19 -16.77 14.28
C VAL A 421 17.90 -17.03 12.96
N ASN A 422 17.14 -17.13 11.87
CA ASN A 422 17.67 -17.28 10.53
C ASN A 422 17.53 -15.95 9.78
N VAL A 423 18.62 -15.51 9.16
CA VAL A 423 18.67 -14.28 8.37
C VAL A 423 18.81 -14.63 6.89
N SER A 424 17.91 -14.11 6.07
CA SER A 424 17.90 -14.30 4.61
C SER A 424 17.98 -12.97 3.89
N GLY A 425 18.47 -12.98 2.65
CA GLY A 425 18.43 -11.80 1.79
C GLY A 425 17.05 -11.59 1.19
N THR A 426 16.59 -10.35 1.15
CA THR A 426 15.37 -9.94 0.43
C THR A 426 15.74 -9.04 -0.74
N GLY A 427 16.61 -8.05 -0.51
CA GLY A 427 17.20 -7.15 -1.51
C GLY A 427 18.71 -6.95 -1.35
N GLY A 428 19.32 -7.62 -0.38
CA GLY A 428 20.75 -7.59 -0.09
C GLY A 428 21.26 -8.95 0.37
N ILE A 429 22.57 -9.06 0.55
CA ILE A 429 23.22 -10.28 1.03
C ILE A 429 23.44 -10.14 2.54
N PRO A 430 22.90 -11.02 3.38
CA PRO A 430 23.18 -10.99 4.82
C PRO A 430 24.65 -11.30 5.10
N ALA A 431 25.28 -10.46 5.93
CA ALA A 431 26.67 -10.61 6.34
C ALA A 431 26.75 -11.60 7.52
N PRO A 432 27.43 -12.75 7.36
CA PRO A 432 27.64 -13.68 8.45
C PRO A 432 28.39 -13.04 9.62
N GLY A 433 28.07 -13.45 10.84
CA GLY A 433 28.75 -13.05 12.07
C GLY A 433 28.23 -11.77 12.69
N THR A 434 27.13 -11.21 12.15
CA THR A 434 26.62 -9.88 12.53
C THR A 434 25.35 -9.93 13.35
N GLY A 435 24.82 -11.13 13.63
CA GLY A 435 23.62 -11.33 14.43
C GLY A 435 23.78 -10.86 15.89
N ASN A 436 22.89 -9.99 16.34
CA ASN A 436 22.82 -9.45 17.70
C ASN A 436 21.41 -9.61 18.29
N LEU A 437 21.35 -9.92 19.58
CA LEU A 437 20.17 -9.83 20.42
C LEU A 437 20.25 -8.54 21.24
N PHE A 438 19.15 -7.80 21.26
CA PHE A 438 18.96 -6.64 22.11
C PHE A 438 17.87 -6.95 23.12
N TYR A 439 18.13 -6.81 24.41
CA TYR A 439 17.15 -7.11 25.45
C TYR A 439 17.16 -6.09 26.60
N ARG A 440 16.05 -5.99 27.33
CA ARG A 440 15.97 -5.33 28.64
C ARG A 440 15.04 -6.10 29.57
N ILE A 441 15.31 -6.00 30.87
CA ILE A 441 14.43 -6.51 31.92
C ILE A 441 13.53 -5.36 32.38
N GLY A 442 12.23 -5.60 32.39
CA GLY A 442 11.20 -4.58 32.59
C GLY A 442 10.80 -3.87 31.29
N THR A 443 10.04 -2.79 31.45
CA THR A 443 9.44 -2.01 30.34
C THR A 443 10.12 -0.65 30.13
N THR A 444 11.10 -0.29 30.96
CA THR A 444 11.82 0.99 30.93
C THR A 444 13.34 0.75 30.91
N GLY A 445 14.11 1.79 30.57
CA GLY A 445 15.57 1.70 30.47
C GLY A 445 16.07 1.29 29.08
N THR A 446 17.40 1.29 28.92
CA THR A 446 18.11 0.99 27.67
C THR A 446 18.24 -0.50 27.42
N TYR A 447 18.25 -0.90 26.15
CA TYR A 447 18.52 -2.28 25.76
C TYR A 447 20.02 -2.60 25.90
N SER A 448 20.31 -3.77 26.47
CA SER A 448 21.62 -4.41 26.43
C SER A 448 21.79 -5.15 25.10
N GLN A 449 22.97 -5.12 24.52
CA GLN A 449 23.29 -5.80 23.26
C GLN A 449 24.23 -6.98 23.52
N VAL A 450 23.90 -8.15 22.95
CA VAL A 450 24.73 -9.35 23.01
C VAL A 450 24.79 -10.00 21.63
N ALA A 451 25.98 -10.42 21.19
CA ALA A 451 26.14 -11.15 19.94
C ALA A 451 25.48 -12.53 20.04
N MET A 452 24.70 -12.91 19.02
CA MET A 452 24.09 -14.24 18.95
C MET A 452 25.12 -15.27 18.51
N ALA A 453 25.02 -16.51 18.99
CA ALA A 453 25.93 -17.58 18.61
C ALA A 453 25.62 -18.06 17.19
N GLN A 454 26.54 -17.89 16.25
CA GLN A 454 26.37 -18.38 14.89
C GLN A 454 26.63 -19.89 14.80
N THR A 455 25.67 -20.66 14.28
CA THR A 455 25.82 -22.10 14.05
C THR A 455 26.32 -22.39 12.64
N THR A 456 25.69 -21.77 11.64
CA THR A 456 26.14 -21.73 10.24
C THR A 456 25.96 -20.32 9.69
N ALA A 457 26.49 -20.03 8.50
CA ALA A 457 26.40 -18.67 7.93
C ALA A 457 24.94 -18.16 7.93
N ASN A 458 24.72 -17.03 8.59
CA ASN A 458 23.41 -16.37 8.73
C ASN A 458 22.33 -17.16 9.52
N GLN A 459 22.73 -18.20 10.26
CA GLN A 459 21.89 -18.91 11.22
C GLN A 459 22.46 -18.75 12.62
N TYR A 460 21.63 -18.27 13.54
CA TYR A 460 22.05 -17.88 14.87
C TYR A 460 21.18 -18.54 15.94
N VAL A 461 21.74 -18.66 17.14
CA VAL A 461 21.03 -18.98 18.38
C VAL A 461 21.14 -17.78 19.30
N ALA A 462 20.01 -17.16 19.59
CA ALA A 462 19.88 -16.12 20.61
C ALA A 462 19.65 -16.76 21.97
N SER A 463 20.19 -16.17 23.04
CA SER A 463 19.98 -16.63 24.42
C SER A 463 19.47 -15.49 25.27
N LEU A 464 18.27 -15.65 25.84
CA LEU A 464 17.73 -14.69 26.81
C LEU A 464 18.47 -14.83 28.16
N PRO A 465 18.72 -13.70 28.86
CA PRO A 465 19.40 -13.69 30.15
C PRO A 465 18.51 -14.26 31.27
N ALA A 466 19.13 -14.52 32.42
CA ALA A 466 18.40 -14.73 33.66
C ALA A 466 17.64 -13.46 34.08
N ALA A 467 16.48 -13.63 34.69
CA ALA A 467 15.66 -12.54 35.20
C ALA A 467 14.80 -13.01 36.38
N ALA A 468 14.45 -12.08 37.27
CA ALA A 468 13.65 -12.39 38.44
C ALA A 468 12.31 -13.00 38.04
N CYS A 469 11.85 -14.00 38.79
CA CYS A 469 10.56 -14.67 38.59
C CYS A 469 9.41 -13.66 38.39
N GLY A 470 8.57 -13.89 37.38
CA GLY A 470 7.43 -13.05 37.04
C GLY A 470 7.79 -11.72 36.36
N SER A 471 9.08 -11.39 36.20
CA SER A 471 9.48 -10.18 35.47
C SER A 471 9.26 -10.33 33.97
N THR A 472 8.96 -9.22 33.30
CA THR A 472 8.84 -9.16 31.85
C THR A 472 10.18 -8.79 31.24
N LEU A 473 10.64 -9.55 30.26
CA LEU A 473 11.73 -9.22 29.36
C LEU A 473 11.17 -8.66 28.05
N GLN A 474 11.82 -7.64 27.50
CA GLN A 474 11.55 -7.14 26.15
C GLN A 474 12.82 -7.31 25.30
N PHE A 475 12.66 -7.75 24.06
CA PHE A 475 13.80 -8.02 23.18
C PHE A 475 13.49 -7.82 21.69
N TYR A 476 14.54 -7.63 20.90
CA TYR A 476 14.51 -7.65 19.44
C TYR A 476 15.87 -8.15 18.92
N VAL A 477 15.94 -8.51 17.64
CA VAL A 477 17.18 -8.99 17.02
C VAL A 477 17.61 -8.08 15.88
N GLY A 478 18.89 -8.08 15.55
CA GLY A 478 19.42 -7.35 14.40
C GLY A 478 20.59 -8.04 13.75
N ALA A 479 20.83 -7.75 12.48
CA ALA A 479 21.95 -8.25 11.69
C ALA A 479 22.30 -7.24 10.60
N ASN A 480 23.48 -7.38 9.99
CA ASN A 480 23.92 -6.50 8.91
C ASN A 480 23.81 -7.21 7.55
N ALA A 481 23.52 -6.44 6.51
CA ALA A 481 23.81 -6.80 5.14
C ALA A 481 25.28 -6.50 4.79
N THR A 482 25.81 -7.11 3.72
CA THR A 482 27.20 -6.93 3.28
C THR A 482 27.54 -5.50 2.84
N ASN A 483 26.53 -4.68 2.56
CA ASN A 483 26.68 -3.25 2.27
C ASN A 483 26.81 -2.38 3.55
N GLY A 484 26.80 -2.99 4.73
CA GLY A 484 26.95 -2.31 6.02
C GLY A 484 25.64 -1.82 6.65
N VAL A 485 24.49 -2.00 5.98
CA VAL A 485 23.18 -1.62 6.54
C VAL A 485 22.74 -2.63 7.60
N THR A 486 22.33 -2.13 8.77
CA THR A 486 21.73 -2.94 9.84
C THR A 486 20.21 -2.99 9.67
N ALA A 487 19.64 -4.19 9.78
CA ALA A 487 18.20 -4.41 9.87
C ALA A 487 17.85 -5.02 11.23
N PHE A 488 16.60 -4.81 11.66
CA PHE A 488 16.07 -5.34 12.92
C PHE A 488 14.81 -6.15 12.70
N SER A 489 14.49 -7.00 13.69
CA SER A 489 13.20 -7.66 13.80
C SER A 489 12.66 -7.49 15.23
N PRO A 490 11.53 -6.75 15.40
CA PRO A 490 10.74 -6.06 14.37
C PRO A 490 11.49 -4.92 13.65
N SER A 491 11.08 -4.54 12.44
CA SER A 491 11.80 -3.58 11.57
C SER A 491 11.90 -2.16 12.12
N ASN A 492 10.96 -1.75 12.98
CA ASN A 492 10.93 -0.46 13.66
C ASN A 492 11.49 -0.50 15.10
N ALA A 493 12.21 -1.57 15.48
CA ALA A 493 12.87 -1.64 16.78
C ALA A 493 13.81 -0.43 16.98
N PRO A 494 13.89 0.16 18.20
CA PRO A 494 13.34 -0.33 19.46
C PRO A 494 11.90 0.12 19.76
N ALA A 495 11.19 0.77 18.83
CA ALA A 495 9.82 1.22 19.06
C ALA A 495 8.84 0.06 19.19
N SER A 496 9.08 -1.05 18.48
CA SER A 496 8.44 -2.33 18.73
C SER A 496 9.46 -3.40 19.13
N PHE A 497 8.98 -4.40 19.86
CA PHE A 497 9.79 -5.43 20.48
C PHE A 497 8.92 -6.68 20.73
N TYR A 498 9.58 -7.81 20.91
CA TYR A 498 8.99 -9.03 21.46
C TYR A 498 9.05 -9.01 23.00
N SER A 499 8.22 -9.81 23.66
CA SER A 499 8.25 -9.96 25.13
C SER A 499 8.21 -11.41 25.57
N ALA A 500 8.91 -11.69 26.67
CA ALA A 500 8.92 -12.97 27.36
C ALA A 500 8.73 -12.76 28.87
N MET A 501 7.98 -13.61 29.56
CA MET A 501 7.90 -13.60 31.03
C MET A 501 8.93 -14.57 31.62
N ALA A 502 9.66 -14.13 32.64
CA ALA A 502 10.58 -14.97 33.39
C ALA A 502 9.80 -15.97 34.26
N ALA A 503 9.56 -17.17 33.74
CA ALA A 503 8.84 -18.26 34.39
C ALA A 503 9.14 -19.60 33.70
N THR A 504 9.08 -20.70 34.44
CA THR A 504 9.15 -22.07 33.89
C THR A 504 7.78 -22.51 33.36
N ALA A 505 6.69 -22.06 33.98
CA ALA A 505 5.33 -22.29 33.51
C ALA A 505 4.39 -21.17 33.99
N VAL A 506 3.34 -20.90 33.21
CA VAL A 506 2.20 -20.09 33.63
C VAL A 506 0.94 -20.91 33.41
N THR A 507 0.17 -21.15 34.47
CA THR A 507 -1.07 -21.92 34.40
C THR A 507 -2.22 -21.10 34.98
N THR A 508 -3.44 -21.42 34.57
CA THR A 508 -4.67 -20.80 35.09
C THR A 508 -5.56 -21.90 35.65
N PRO A 509 -5.29 -22.41 36.86
CA PRO A 509 -6.00 -23.56 37.43
C PRO A 509 -7.50 -23.28 37.65
N PHE A 510 -7.91 -22.01 37.72
CA PHE A 510 -9.30 -21.61 37.82
C PHE A 510 -9.59 -20.45 36.87
N VAL A 511 -10.63 -20.61 36.07
CA VAL A 511 -11.20 -19.57 35.20
C VAL A 511 -12.71 -19.67 35.30
N ASP A 512 -13.35 -18.56 35.66
CA ASP A 512 -14.79 -18.41 35.63
C ASP A 512 -15.14 -17.15 34.85
N THR A 513 -15.56 -17.35 33.60
CA THR A 513 -16.13 -16.28 32.75
C THR A 513 -17.58 -15.97 33.12
N VAL A 514 -18.10 -16.60 34.17
CA VAL A 514 -19.47 -16.49 34.67
C VAL A 514 -20.54 -16.95 33.67
N GLU A 515 -20.18 -17.34 32.43
CA GLU A 515 -21.08 -17.94 31.42
C GLU A 515 -21.61 -19.33 31.75
N THR A 516 -21.03 -19.99 32.75
CA THR A 516 -21.56 -21.26 33.29
C THR A 516 -21.63 -21.19 34.80
N ASN A 517 -22.57 -21.93 35.40
CA ASN A 517 -22.66 -21.99 36.86
C ASN A 517 -21.62 -22.96 37.42
N LEU A 518 -20.53 -22.42 38.00
CA LEU A 518 -19.48 -23.22 38.64
C LEU A 518 -19.72 -23.51 40.13
N GLY A 519 -20.91 -23.21 40.66
CA GLY A 519 -21.30 -23.57 42.03
C GLY A 519 -21.00 -22.49 43.08
N TRP A 520 -21.04 -21.21 42.68
CA TRP A 520 -20.97 -20.08 43.61
C TRP A 520 -22.17 -20.07 44.56
N ALA A 521 -21.93 -19.77 45.84
CA ALA A 521 -23.00 -19.54 46.79
C ALA A 521 -23.38 -18.05 46.77
N LEU A 522 -24.64 -17.76 46.44
CA LEU A 522 -25.17 -16.39 46.30
C LEU A 522 -25.66 -15.78 47.61
N SER A 523 -25.42 -16.46 48.74
CA SER A 523 -25.71 -15.95 50.08
C SER A 523 -24.75 -16.56 51.11
N ALA A 524 -24.63 -15.91 52.26
CA ALA A 524 -23.91 -16.41 53.42
C ALA A 524 -24.75 -16.37 54.70
N VAL A 525 -24.37 -17.20 55.68
CA VAL A 525 -24.96 -17.12 57.03
C VAL A 525 -24.60 -15.77 57.64
N GLY A 526 -25.61 -14.97 57.95
CA GLY A 526 -25.45 -13.61 58.47
C GLY A 526 -25.81 -12.51 57.47
N ASP A 527 -26.08 -12.83 56.20
CA ASP A 527 -26.66 -11.87 55.26
C ASP A 527 -28.01 -11.38 55.79
N SER A 528 -28.19 -10.06 55.79
CA SER A 528 -29.37 -9.38 56.35
C SER A 528 -30.08 -8.47 55.36
N ALA A 529 -29.53 -8.29 54.15
CA ALA A 529 -30.16 -7.51 53.11
C ALA A 529 -31.53 -8.13 52.73
N THR A 530 -32.52 -7.26 52.54
CA THR A 530 -33.91 -7.68 52.25
C THR A 530 -34.25 -7.63 50.75
N SER A 531 -33.43 -6.94 49.97
CA SER A 531 -33.45 -6.76 48.51
C SER A 531 -32.00 -6.77 47.99
N GLY A 532 -31.80 -6.66 46.67
CA GLY A 532 -30.46 -6.61 46.07
C GLY A 532 -29.62 -7.87 46.24
N LEU A 533 -30.23 -9.03 46.49
CA LEU A 533 -29.49 -10.28 46.69
C LEU A 533 -28.74 -10.68 45.41
N TRP A 534 -27.55 -11.27 45.56
CA TRP A 534 -26.76 -11.76 44.42
C TRP A 534 -27.55 -12.71 43.52
N THR A 535 -27.45 -12.47 42.22
CA THR A 535 -27.97 -13.33 41.15
C THR A 535 -26.92 -13.49 40.05
N ARG A 536 -27.16 -14.40 39.10
CA ARG A 536 -26.32 -14.64 37.93
C ARG A 536 -27.17 -14.59 36.67
N GLY A 537 -26.78 -13.79 35.69
CA GLY A 537 -27.51 -13.64 34.44
C GLY A 537 -27.04 -12.42 33.64
N ASP A 538 -27.84 -12.05 32.65
CA ASP A 538 -27.72 -10.78 31.92
C ASP A 538 -28.33 -9.65 32.78
N PRO A 539 -27.54 -8.69 33.28
CA PRO A 539 -28.06 -7.63 34.14
C PRO A 539 -28.92 -6.66 33.32
N VAL A 540 -30.01 -6.14 33.90
CA VAL A 540 -30.77 -5.06 33.27
C VAL A 540 -30.23 -3.76 33.81
N GLY A 541 -29.67 -2.93 32.95
CA GLY A 541 -29.00 -1.69 33.31
C GLY A 541 -29.95 -0.70 33.97
N THR A 542 -29.46 -0.09 35.05
CA THR A 542 -30.19 0.93 35.80
C THR A 542 -29.47 2.27 35.66
N LEU A 543 -30.21 3.32 35.32
CA LEU A 543 -29.69 4.68 35.12
C LEU A 543 -30.37 5.67 36.07
N ASN A 544 -29.58 6.44 36.83
CA ASN A 544 -30.04 7.67 37.47
C ASN A 544 -29.66 8.88 36.61
N GLY A 545 -30.58 9.31 35.75
CA GLY A 545 -30.27 10.32 34.73
C GLY A 545 -29.28 9.75 33.70
N THR A 546 -28.05 10.27 33.67
CA THR A 546 -26.97 9.78 32.79
C THR A 546 -25.96 8.89 33.52
N ILE A 547 -26.16 8.63 34.81
CA ILE A 547 -25.23 7.85 35.64
C ILE A 547 -25.72 6.41 35.66
N GLU A 548 -24.87 5.49 35.19
CA GLU A 548 -25.09 4.04 35.28
C GLU A 548 -24.88 3.60 36.73
N VAL A 549 -25.88 2.91 37.27
CA VAL A 549 -25.88 2.40 38.64
C VAL A 549 -25.67 0.88 38.62
N GLN A 550 -26.37 0.16 37.73
CA GLN A 550 -26.17 -1.26 37.41
C GLN A 550 -25.72 -1.38 35.96
N PRO A 551 -24.78 -2.29 35.63
CA PRO A 551 -24.44 -2.57 34.23
C PRO A 551 -25.63 -3.12 33.44
N GLU A 552 -25.70 -2.80 32.14
CA GLU A 552 -26.62 -3.46 31.19
C GLU A 552 -26.03 -4.73 30.58
N ASN A 553 -24.70 -4.89 30.62
CA ASN A 553 -24.02 -6.07 30.09
C ASN A 553 -22.89 -6.50 31.02
N ASP A 554 -22.46 -7.74 30.89
CA ASP A 554 -21.22 -8.25 31.47
C ASP A 554 -19.99 -7.47 30.94
N VAL A 555 -18.78 -7.83 31.38
CA VAL A 555 -17.57 -7.10 30.97
C VAL A 555 -16.98 -7.61 29.65
N SER A 556 -17.36 -8.81 29.22
CA SER A 556 -16.76 -9.52 28.09
C SER A 556 -17.61 -9.40 26.82
N ASN A 557 -16.98 -9.42 25.64
CA ASN A 557 -17.69 -9.52 24.36
C ASN A 557 -16.90 -10.43 23.39
N PRO A 558 -17.41 -11.62 23.04
CA PRO A 558 -18.71 -12.18 23.42
C PRO A 558 -18.75 -12.58 24.91
N GLY A 559 -19.91 -12.35 25.53
CA GLY A 559 -20.21 -12.56 26.95
C GLY A 559 -21.64 -12.06 27.20
N VAL A 560 -22.31 -12.58 28.23
CA VAL A 560 -23.71 -12.21 28.59
C VAL A 560 -23.92 -12.26 30.09
N ASN A 561 -23.36 -13.22 30.81
CA ASN A 561 -23.69 -13.47 32.21
C ASN A 561 -22.63 -12.91 33.15
N CYS A 562 -23.02 -12.06 34.10
CA CYS A 562 -22.20 -11.72 35.27
C CYS A 562 -22.94 -12.06 36.57
N PHE A 563 -22.25 -11.96 37.70
CA PHE A 563 -22.91 -11.89 39.01
C PHE A 563 -23.28 -10.45 39.31
N PHE A 564 -24.48 -10.18 39.80
CA PHE A 564 -24.92 -8.83 40.16
C PHE A 564 -25.96 -8.86 41.30
N THR A 565 -26.12 -7.73 41.99
CA THR A 565 -27.05 -7.59 43.12
C THR A 565 -28.44 -7.21 42.64
N GLY A 566 -29.45 -8.05 42.92
CA GLY A 566 -30.84 -7.80 42.54
C GLY A 566 -31.09 -7.86 41.03
N GLN A 567 -32.34 -7.75 40.60
CA GLN A 567 -32.66 -7.59 39.18
C GLN A 567 -33.94 -6.79 39.02
N GLY A 568 -33.89 -5.77 38.17
CA GLY A 568 -35.03 -4.94 37.81
C GLY A 568 -35.76 -5.44 36.57
N ILE A 569 -36.70 -4.63 36.09
CA ILE A 569 -37.24 -4.73 34.73
C ILE A 569 -36.77 -3.51 33.95
N ALA A 570 -36.64 -3.63 32.62
CA ALA A 570 -36.23 -2.51 31.78
C ALA A 570 -37.20 -1.31 31.96
N GLY A 571 -36.66 -0.15 32.31
CA GLY A 571 -37.44 1.06 32.63
C GLY A 571 -38.18 1.02 33.98
N GLY A 572 -37.84 0.08 34.86
CA GLY A 572 -38.36 -0.05 36.21
C GLY A 572 -37.89 1.05 37.18
N ALA A 573 -38.28 0.93 38.45
CA ALA A 573 -37.87 1.90 39.47
C ALA A 573 -36.38 1.73 39.83
N LEU A 574 -35.69 2.85 39.99
CA LEU A 574 -34.24 2.95 40.24
C LEU A 574 -33.74 2.06 41.40
N GLY A 575 -34.50 1.92 42.49
CA GLY A 575 -34.09 1.13 43.66
C GLY A 575 -34.54 -0.34 43.65
N THR A 576 -34.88 -0.92 42.50
CA THR A 576 -35.41 -2.31 42.46
C THR A 576 -34.32 -3.35 42.71
N ALA A 577 -33.11 -3.10 42.20
CA ALA A 577 -31.95 -3.97 42.38
C ALA A 577 -31.04 -3.51 43.54
N ASP A 578 -31.45 -2.45 44.24
CA ASP A 578 -30.77 -1.89 45.40
C ASP A 578 -30.61 -2.94 46.51
N VAL A 579 -29.43 -2.98 47.13
CA VAL A 579 -29.20 -3.76 48.36
C VAL A 579 -29.77 -2.95 49.51
N ASP A 580 -30.89 -3.36 50.11
CA ASP A 580 -31.47 -2.62 51.25
C ASP A 580 -31.28 -3.34 52.60
N GLY A 581 -30.87 -2.56 53.60
CA GLY A 581 -31.06 -2.88 55.02
C GLY A 581 -30.13 -3.96 55.56
N GLY A 582 -28.95 -4.12 54.95
CA GLY A 582 -28.00 -5.13 55.35
C GLY A 582 -26.89 -5.40 54.35
N ALA A 583 -26.29 -6.58 54.49
CA ALA A 583 -25.29 -7.09 53.56
C ALA A 583 -25.79 -8.32 52.80
N THR A 584 -25.29 -8.50 51.57
CA THR A 584 -25.44 -9.71 50.76
C THR A 584 -24.08 -10.20 50.26
N THR A 585 -23.87 -11.53 50.28
CA THR A 585 -22.54 -12.13 50.07
C THR A 585 -22.53 -13.16 48.93
N LEU A 586 -21.64 -12.96 47.97
CA LEU A 586 -21.30 -13.94 46.92
C LEU A 586 -20.01 -14.67 47.32
N THR A 587 -20.03 -16.00 47.36
CA THR A 587 -18.89 -16.84 47.77
C THR A 587 -18.48 -17.82 46.67
N SER A 588 -17.17 -17.88 46.39
CA SER A 588 -16.64 -18.82 45.40
C SER A 588 -16.74 -20.29 45.82
N PRO A 589 -16.69 -21.21 44.84
CA PRO A 589 -16.19 -22.56 45.06
C PRO A 589 -14.77 -22.55 45.67
N THR A 590 -14.27 -23.72 46.05
CA THR A 590 -12.89 -23.87 46.51
C THR A 590 -11.92 -23.64 45.37
N LEU A 591 -10.94 -22.75 45.58
CA LEU A 591 -9.91 -22.37 44.63
C LEU A 591 -8.56 -22.94 45.07
N ASP A 592 -7.76 -23.44 44.13
CA ASP A 592 -6.40 -23.92 44.41
C ASP A 592 -5.38 -22.83 44.05
N GLY A 593 -4.68 -22.32 45.06
CA GLY A 593 -3.60 -21.34 44.92
C GLY A 593 -2.20 -21.96 45.07
N THR A 594 -2.06 -23.28 45.05
CA THR A 594 -0.77 -23.98 45.19
C THR A 594 -0.11 -24.22 43.83
N GLY A 595 1.16 -24.65 43.81
CA GLY A 595 1.87 -25.01 42.58
C GLY A 595 2.55 -23.85 41.86
N GLY A 596 2.57 -22.64 42.43
CA GLY A 596 3.30 -21.48 41.92
C GLY A 596 3.00 -20.21 42.71
N ASP A 597 3.49 -19.07 42.23
CA ASP A 597 3.11 -17.76 42.74
C ASP A 597 1.72 -17.38 42.22
N ALA A 598 0.75 -17.30 43.13
CA ALA A 598 -0.66 -17.22 42.79
C ALA A 598 -1.19 -15.78 42.75
N PHE A 599 -1.90 -15.47 41.67
CA PHE A 599 -2.56 -14.19 41.43
C PHE A 599 -4.06 -14.43 41.25
N LEU A 600 -4.87 -13.71 42.01
CA LEU A 600 -6.32 -13.65 41.82
C LEU A 600 -6.65 -12.39 41.03
N SER A 601 -7.37 -12.55 39.92
CA SER A 601 -7.93 -11.43 39.16
C SER A 601 -9.44 -11.54 39.03
N TYR A 602 -10.11 -10.40 38.94
CA TYR A 602 -11.55 -10.29 38.71
C TYR A 602 -11.88 -8.89 38.17
N TYR A 603 -13.02 -8.78 37.50
CA TYR A 603 -13.69 -7.50 37.25
C TYR A 603 -14.79 -7.32 38.28
N ARG A 604 -14.97 -6.08 38.74
CA ARG A 604 -16.08 -5.72 39.61
C ARG A 604 -16.70 -4.39 39.22
N TRP A 605 -17.97 -4.26 39.53
CA TRP A 605 -18.76 -3.05 39.47
C TRP A 605 -19.23 -2.71 40.89
N TYR A 606 -19.19 -1.45 41.27
CA TYR A 606 -19.78 -0.98 42.52
C TYR A 606 -20.30 0.44 42.37
N SER A 607 -21.59 0.62 42.62
CA SER A 607 -22.25 1.91 42.72
C SER A 607 -22.75 2.11 44.15
N ASN A 608 -22.41 3.26 44.73
CA ASN A 608 -22.91 3.78 46.01
C ASN A 608 -23.02 5.32 45.99
N ALA A 609 -22.67 5.96 44.87
CA ALA A 609 -22.66 7.42 44.77
C ALA A 609 -24.06 8.04 44.55
N GLN A 610 -25.13 7.26 44.68
CA GLN A 610 -26.52 7.65 44.44
C GLN A 610 -27.40 7.30 45.66
N GLY A 611 -28.69 7.65 45.63
CA GLY A 611 -29.65 7.33 46.71
C GLY A 611 -29.81 8.42 47.77
N GLY A 612 -30.35 8.04 48.92
CA GLY A 612 -30.71 8.96 50.02
C GLY A 612 -29.52 9.47 50.83
N ALA A 613 -28.42 8.71 50.90
CA ALA A 613 -27.16 9.13 51.51
C ALA A 613 -25.93 8.68 50.70
N PRO A 614 -25.71 9.26 49.49
CA PRO A 614 -24.61 8.88 48.61
C PRO A 614 -23.25 8.79 49.29
N ASN A 615 -22.46 7.79 48.90
CA ASN A 615 -21.10 7.54 49.39
C ASN A 615 -21.03 7.29 50.90
N ALA A 616 -21.97 6.50 51.44
CA ALA A 616 -21.93 6.10 52.85
C ALA A 616 -21.37 4.69 53.07
N ASP A 617 -21.62 3.76 52.14
CA ASP A 617 -21.31 2.34 52.30
C ASP A 617 -20.10 1.82 51.51
N VAL A 618 -19.67 0.59 51.81
CA VAL A 618 -18.49 -0.03 51.18
C VAL A 618 -18.80 -1.39 50.59
N PHE A 619 -18.02 -1.76 49.57
CA PHE A 619 -17.98 -3.10 49.02
C PHE A 619 -16.68 -3.79 49.43
N ARG A 620 -16.77 -5.00 49.97
CA ARG A 620 -15.62 -5.73 50.49
C ARG A 620 -15.36 -6.99 49.68
N VAL A 621 -14.10 -7.18 49.32
CA VAL A 621 -13.60 -8.45 48.80
C VAL A 621 -12.77 -9.10 49.89
N LEU A 622 -13.14 -10.31 50.28
CA LEU A 622 -12.49 -11.08 51.33
C LEU A 622 -11.90 -12.35 50.73
N ILE A 623 -10.77 -12.80 51.27
CA ILE A 623 -10.10 -14.04 50.86
C ILE A 623 -9.83 -14.92 52.08
N SER A 624 -9.98 -16.23 51.89
CA SER A 624 -9.76 -17.27 52.90
C SER A 624 -8.79 -18.31 52.34
N ASN A 625 -7.95 -18.89 53.20
CA ASN A 625 -7.07 -20.03 52.89
C ASN A 625 -7.38 -21.29 53.69
N ASP A 626 -8.54 -21.33 54.37
CA ASP A 626 -8.98 -22.42 55.26
C ASP A 626 -10.42 -22.86 54.95
N ASN A 627 -10.76 -22.85 53.65
CA ASN A 627 -12.06 -23.21 53.08
C ASN A 627 -13.24 -22.37 53.60
N GLY A 628 -12.97 -21.13 54.00
CA GLY A 628 -13.96 -20.15 54.45
C GLY A 628 -14.23 -20.14 55.95
N THR A 629 -13.33 -20.70 56.76
CA THR A 629 -13.43 -20.70 58.23
C THR A 629 -13.02 -19.33 58.79
N THR A 630 -11.95 -18.74 58.27
CA THR A 630 -11.48 -17.39 58.55
C THR A 630 -11.33 -16.58 57.26
N TRP A 631 -11.49 -15.25 57.36
CA TRP A 631 -11.51 -14.34 56.23
C TRP A 631 -10.58 -13.15 56.47
N THR A 632 -9.78 -12.82 55.47
CA THR A 632 -8.90 -11.64 55.46
C THR A 632 -9.35 -10.68 54.37
N ALA A 633 -9.31 -9.38 54.63
CA ALA A 633 -9.66 -8.38 53.61
C ALA A 633 -8.62 -8.39 52.47
N LEU A 634 -9.10 -8.58 51.24
CA LEU A 634 -8.33 -8.43 50.01
C LEU A 634 -8.49 -7.01 49.46
N GLU A 635 -9.73 -6.51 49.43
CA GLU A 635 -10.06 -5.18 48.95
C GLU A 635 -11.21 -4.57 49.76
N THR A 636 -11.21 -3.24 49.92
CA THR A 636 -12.37 -2.45 50.37
C THR A 636 -12.53 -1.28 49.43
N VAL A 637 -13.72 -1.17 48.83
CA VAL A 637 -14.08 -0.21 47.80
C VAL A 637 -15.08 0.78 48.36
N GLY A 638 -14.95 2.04 47.98
CA GLY A 638 -15.73 3.11 48.57
C GLY A 638 -15.20 3.58 49.93
N PRO A 639 -15.97 4.40 50.67
CA PRO A 639 -17.32 4.78 50.29
C PRO A 639 -17.37 5.79 49.13
N VAL A 640 -16.26 6.46 48.80
CA VAL A 640 -16.17 7.49 47.74
C VAL A 640 -15.37 7.03 46.49
N VAL A 641 -14.32 6.23 46.66
CA VAL A 641 -13.40 5.88 45.55
C VAL A 641 -13.88 4.60 44.86
N GLU A 642 -13.92 4.63 43.53
CA GLU A 642 -14.36 3.49 42.68
C GLU A 642 -15.79 3.01 43.02
N SER A 643 -16.68 3.94 43.38
CA SER A 643 -18.07 3.70 43.82
C SER A 643 -19.16 4.39 42.96
N ASN A 644 -18.83 4.79 41.72
CA ASN A 644 -19.76 5.46 40.79
C ASN A 644 -20.28 4.51 39.69
N GLY A 645 -20.17 3.20 39.86
CA GLY A 645 -20.35 2.23 38.80
C GLY A 645 -19.15 2.14 37.85
N GLY A 646 -19.32 1.38 36.76
CA GLY A 646 -18.25 1.03 35.81
C GLY A 646 -17.48 -0.24 36.19
N TRP A 647 -17.13 -1.04 35.19
CA TRP A 647 -16.30 -2.23 35.36
C TRP A 647 -14.84 -1.85 35.67
N VAL A 648 -14.31 -2.37 36.78
CA VAL A 648 -12.92 -2.15 37.24
C VAL A 648 -12.19 -3.50 37.33
N PHE A 649 -11.06 -3.61 36.64
CA PHE A 649 -10.16 -4.77 36.72
C PHE A 649 -9.26 -4.70 37.96
N LYS A 650 -9.16 -5.81 38.70
CA LYS A 650 -8.20 -5.97 39.80
C LYS A 650 -7.41 -7.26 39.60
N GLU A 651 -6.10 -7.21 39.89
CA GLU A 651 -5.24 -8.38 40.05
C GLU A 651 -4.42 -8.22 41.33
N VAL A 652 -4.40 -9.25 42.17
CA VAL A 652 -3.70 -9.25 43.45
C VAL A 652 -2.86 -10.52 43.58
N ARG A 653 -1.59 -10.35 43.95
CA ARG A 653 -0.71 -11.45 44.36
C ARG A 653 -1.15 -11.96 45.73
N ILE A 654 -1.67 -13.18 45.79
CA ILE A 654 -2.30 -13.75 46.99
C ILE A 654 -1.32 -13.77 48.17
N ALA A 655 -0.06 -14.16 47.92
CA ALA A 655 0.99 -14.27 48.93
C ALA A 655 1.32 -12.94 49.64
N ASN A 656 0.92 -11.79 49.08
CA ASN A 656 1.07 -10.49 49.76
C ASN A 656 -0.03 -10.25 50.81
N ILE A 657 -1.12 -11.01 50.76
CA ILE A 657 -2.29 -10.85 51.62
C ILE A 657 -2.38 -12.00 52.62
N ILE A 658 -2.36 -13.24 52.14
CA ILE A 658 -2.39 -14.46 52.96
C ILE A 658 -1.56 -15.59 52.32
N ALA A 659 -1.20 -16.61 53.10
CA ALA A 659 -0.51 -17.79 52.58
C ALA A 659 -1.41 -18.58 51.62
N PRO A 660 -1.00 -18.83 50.35
CA PRO A 660 -1.78 -19.65 49.40
C PRO A 660 -1.90 -21.11 49.85
N THR A 661 -3.09 -21.70 49.68
CA THR A 661 -3.38 -23.12 49.95
C THR A 661 -4.24 -23.73 48.84
N ALA A 662 -4.52 -25.03 48.90
CA ALA A 662 -5.41 -25.70 47.94
C ALA A 662 -6.91 -25.52 48.28
N THR A 663 -7.21 -24.83 49.38
CA THR A 663 -8.56 -24.70 49.94
C THR A 663 -8.98 -23.23 50.05
N MET A 664 -8.55 -22.40 49.09
CA MET A 664 -8.83 -20.97 49.10
C MET A 664 -10.30 -20.69 48.77
N LYS A 665 -10.82 -19.55 49.24
CA LYS A 665 -12.10 -19.00 48.78
C LYS A 665 -12.03 -17.48 48.69
N VAL A 666 -12.80 -16.89 47.78
CA VAL A 666 -13.06 -15.44 47.71
C VAL A 666 -14.53 -15.16 47.99
N ARG A 667 -14.80 -14.02 48.65
CA ARG A 667 -16.14 -13.49 48.88
C ARG A 667 -16.24 -12.03 48.46
N PHE A 668 -17.39 -11.68 47.90
CA PHE A 668 -17.76 -10.32 47.54
C PHE A 668 -18.98 -9.92 48.36
N VAL A 669 -18.87 -8.85 49.13
CA VAL A 669 -19.88 -8.40 50.08
C VAL A 669 -20.29 -6.98 49.70
N ALA A 670 -21.55 -6.81 49.30
CA ALA A 670 -22.19 -5.51 49.13
C ALA A 670 -22.95 -5.18 50.42
N GLU A 671 -22.68 -4.02 51.01
CA GLU A 671 -23.24 -3.58 52.29
C GLU A 671 -24.06 -2.29 52.06
N ASP A 672 -25.30 -2.25 52.55
CA ASP A 672 -26.11 -1.05 52.76
C ASP A 672 -26.52 -1.04 54.24
N THR A 673 -25.61 -0.56 55.08
CA THR A 673 -25.75 -0.62 56.54
C THR A 673 -25.81 0.77 57.18
N ALA A 674 -25.49 1.81 56.40
CA ALA A 674 -25.63 3.20 56.78
C ALA A 674 -27.06 3.72 56.45
N THR A 675 -27.20 5.04 56.28
CA THR A 675 -28.46 5.60 55.78
C THR A 675 -28.57 5.26 54.29
N GLY A 676 -29.74 4.85 53.78
CA GLY A 676 -29.86 4.18 52.47
C GLY A 676 -29.21 4.91 51.30
N SER A 677 -28.11 4.33 50.82
CA SER A 677 -27.49 4.65 49.53
C SER A 677 -28.05 3.71 48.47
N LEU A 678 -27.95 4.07 47.19
CA LEU A 678 -28.34 3.17 46.10
C LEU A 678 -27.14 2.28 45.75
N ILE A 679 -27.17 1.05 46.26
CA ILE A 679 -26.12 0.03 46.16
C ILE A 679 -26.45 -0.98 45.07
N GLU A 680 -25.66 -0.95 43.99
CA GLU A 680 -25.68 -1.99 42.95
C GLU A 680 -24.23 -2.42 42.66
N ALA A 681 -23.97 -3.72 42.74
CA ALA A 681 -22.65 -4.32 42.57
C ALA A 681 -22.69 -5.47 41.57
N ALA A 682 -21.58 -5.70 40.87
CA ALA A 682 -21.41 -6.83 39.96
C ALA A 682 -19.99 -7.38 39.99
N VAL A 683 -19.82 -8.65 39.60
CA VAL A 683 -18.52 -9.34 39.54
C VAL A 683 -18.48 -10.25 38.32
N ASP A 684 -17.35 -10.25 37.63
CA ASP A 684 -17.16 -11.02 36.41
C ASP A 684 -15.69 -11.45 36.19
N GLU A 685 -15.45 -12.39 35.28
CA GLU A 685 -14.13 -12.82 34.79
C GLU A 685 -13.11 -13.13 35.90
N ILE A 686 -13.50 -14.01 36.83
CA ILE A 686 -12.68 -14.39 37.98
C ILE A 686 -11.66 -15.46 37.58
N LYS A 687 -10.38 -15.22 37.86
CA LYS A 687 -9.29 -16.14 37.47
C LYS A 687 -8.25 -16.29 38.56
N ILE A 688 -7.73 -17.50 38.72
CA ILE A 688 -6.47 -17.76 39.41
C ILE A 688 -5.41 -18.04 38.36
N ARG A 689 -4.32 -17.28 38.39
CA ARG A 689 -3.13 -17.49 37.56
C ARG A 689 -1.95 -17.83 38.45
N LEU A 690 -1.21 -18.87 38.09
CA LEU A 690 0.00 -19.31 38.78
C LEU A 690 1.21 -19.01 37.90
N ILE A 691 2.24 -18.41 38.49
CA ILE A 691 3.56 -18.27 37.88
C ILE A 691 4.52 -19.23 38.58
N SER A 692 5.00 -20.23 37.86
CA SER A 692 6.02 -21.17 38.35
C SER A 692 7.40 -20.70 37.94
N CYS A 693 8.34 -20.73 38.87
CA CYS A 693 9.74 -20.33 38.62
C CYS A 693 10.77 -21.29 39.19
N ALA A 694 10.35 -22.21 40.05
CA ALA A 694 11.10 -23.45 40.23
C ALA A 694 10.90 -24.30 38.96
N PRO A 695 11.88 -25.10 38.52
CA PRO A 695 11.55 -26.24 37.67
C PRO A 695 10.40 -27.00 38.35
N PRO A 696 9.36 -27.45 37.61
CA PRO A 696 8.23 -28.15 38.21
C PRO A 696 8.81 -29.23 39.13
N ASN A 697 8.46 -29.20 40.42
CA ASN A 697 9.05 -30.07 41.47
C ASN A 697 9.31 -31.45 40.86
N ASN A 698 10.56 -31.71 40.50
CA ASN A 698 10.90 -33.00 39.95
C ASN A 698 10.80 -33.92 41.16
N PRO A 699 9.90 -34.92 41.18
CA PRO A 699 9.76 -35.78 42.35
C PRO A 699 11.06 -36.52 42.68
N ALA A 700 12.03 -36.53 41.76
CA ALA A 700 13.38 -37.03 41.96
C ALA A 700 14.42 -36.00 42.45
N ASP A 701 14.11 -34.71 42.50
CA ASP A 701 14.96 -33.68 43.15
C ASP A 701 14.59 -33.67 44.64
N LEU A 702 15.32 -34.48 45.40
CA LEU A 702 15.01 -34.76 46.81
C LEU A 702 15.58 -33.71 47.75
N ASN A 703 16.55 -32.92 47.29
CA ASN A 703 17.20 -31.87 48.07
C ASN A 703 16.66 -30.46 47.74
N PHE A 704 15.84 -30.33 46.68
CA PHE A 704 15.22 -29.11 46.17
C PHE A 704 16.19 -28.04 45.67
N ASP A 705 17.36 -28.45 45.15
CA ASP A 705 18.35 -27.55 44.58
C ASP A 705 18.16 -27.28 43.07
N GLY A 706 17.19 -27.95 42.46
CA GLY A 706 16.80 -27.79 41.06
C GLY A 706 17.51 -28.74 40.10
N PHE A 707 18.37 -29.64 40.58
CA PHE A 707 18.99 -30.70 39.82
C PHE A 707 18.56 -32.07 40.35
N VAL A 708 18.66 -33.12 39.52
CA VAL A 708 18.53 -34.51 39.95
C VAL A 708 19.88 -35.16 39.75
N ASP A 709 20.66 -35.21 40.81
CA ASP A 709 22.04 -35.64 40.73
C ASP A 709 22.43 -36.64 41.84
N ALA A 710 23.73 -36.81 42.04
CA ALA A 710 24.26 -37.74 43.02
C ALA A 710 23.86 -37.40 44.47
N ALA A 711 23.56 -36.14 44.77
CA ALA A 711 23.07 -35.71 46.07
C ALA A 711 21.64 -36.24 46.32
N ASP A 712 20.77 -36.20 45.32
CA ASP A 712 19.41 -36.75 45.42
C ASP A 712 19.44 -38.27 45.48
N LEU A 713 20.29 -38.92 44.68
CA LEU A 713 20.49 -40.36 44.75
C LEU A 713 20.98 -40.81 46.13
N ALA A 714 21.87 -40.03 46.75
CA ALA A 714 22.29 -40.32 48.12
C ALA A 714 21.12 -40.20 49.12
N LEU A 715 20.24 -39.20 48.96
CA LEU A 715 19.04 -39.06 49.79
C LEU A 715 18.06 -40.22 49.60
N LEU A 716 17.83 -40.66 48.36
CA LEU A 716 16.96 -41.80 48.05
C LEU A 716 17.50 -43.08 48.69
N LEU A 717 18.79 -43.39 48.45
CA LEU A 717 19.42 -44.61 48.97
C LEU A 717 19.48 -44.64 50.50
N ASN A 718 19.60 -43.48 51.15
CA ASN A 718 19.53 -43.40 52.62
C ASN A 718 18.15 -43.72 53.19
N ASN A 719 17.09 -43.70 52.36
CA ASN A 719 15.72 -44.03 52.74
C ASN A 719 15.26 -45.41 52.22
N TRP A 720 16.18 -46.26 51.74
CA TRP A 720 15.87 -47.57 51.16
C TRP A 720 15.01 -48.46 52.07
N ASN A 721 13.98 -49.11 51.50
CA ASN A 721 12.95 -49.87 52.22
C ASN A 721 12.19 -49.07 53.30
N GLY A 722 12.31 -47.75 53.30
CA GLY A 722 11.61 -46.84 54.21
C GLY A 722 10.33 -46.29 53.59
N ILE A 723 9.73 -45.36 54.33
CA ILE A 723 8.66 -44.47 53.87
C ILE A 723 9.18 -43.04 54.00
N GLY A 724 8.93 -42.17 53.01
CA GLY A 724 9.36 -40.78 53.09
C GLY A 724 9.80 -40.22 51.74
N ILE A 725 10.71 -39.24 51.78
CA ILE A 725 11.08 -38.42 50.61
C ILE A 725 11.67 -39.23 49.44
N GLY A 726 12.11 -40.47 49.64
CA GLY A 726 12.62 -41.33 48.57
C GLY A 726 11.55 -42.13 47.80
N ASP A 727 10.28 -42.10 48.22
CA ASP A 727 9.17 -42.81 47.57
C ASP A 727 8.58 -41.89 46.48
N ILE A 728 9.18 -41.96 45.30
CA ILE A 728 8.95 -41.06 44.17
C ILE A 728 7.67 -41.46 43.43
N ASN A 729 7.35 -42.75 43.37
CA ASN A 729 6.14 -43.27 42.71
C ASN A 729 4.89 -43.30 43.63
N GLN A 730 5.07 -43.04 44.92
CA GLN A 730 4.04 -43.03 45.97
C GLN A 730 3.33 -44.38 46.15
N ASP A 731 4.04 -45.49 45.93
CA ASP A 731 3.47 -46.84 46.11
C ASP A 731 3.57 -47.35 47.56
N GLY A 732 4.20 -46.57 48.45
CA GLY A 732 4.32 -46.84 49.88
C GLY A 732 5.65 -47.47 50.30
N GLY A 733 6.66 -47.52 49.42
CA GLY A 733 8.02 -47.93 49.78
C GLY A 733 9.10 -47.36 48.86
N VAL A 734 10.29 -47.08 49.40
CA VAL A 734 11.47 -46.68 48.61
C VAL A 734 12.18 -47.91 48.06
N ASP A 735 12.06 -48.16 46.75
CA ASP A 735 12.63 -49.32 46.08
C ASP A 735 13.32 -49.03 44.72
N ALA A 736 13.60 -50.08 43.96
CA ALA A 736 14.30 -49.98 42.67
C ALA A 736 13.51 -49.22 41.60
N GLN A 737 12.19 -49.12 41.71
CA GLN A 737 11.34 -48.34 40.83
C GLN A 737 11.56 -46.85 41.03
N ASP A 738 11.74 -46.39 42.28
CA ASP A 738 12.07 -44.99 42.57
C ASP A 738 13.44 -44.60 42.02
N VAL A 739 14.44 -45.48 42.15
CA VAL A 739 15.76 -45.29 41.53
C VAL A 739 15.64 -45.17 40.02
N ALA A 740 14.83 -46.02 39.38
CA ALA A 740 14.63 -45.96 37.95
C ALA A 740 13.97 -44.63 37.52
N ILE A 741 13.01 -44.12 38.29
CA ILE A 741 12.39 -42.82 38.03
C ILE A 741 13.42 -41.70 38.19
N MET A 742 14.23 -41.74 39.26
CA MET A 742 15.28 -40.76 39.49
C MET A 742 16.34 -40.74 38.39
N LEU A 743 16.84 -41.90 37.99
CA LEU A 743 17.85 -41.99 36.93
C LEU A 743 17.31 -41.55 35.56
N ASN A 744 16.01 -41.74 35.31
CA ASN A 744 15.36 -41.19 34.12
C ASN A 744 15.20 -39.66 34.17
N ALA A 745 15.23 -39.08 35.36
CA ALA A 745 15.06 -37.66 35.64
C ALA A 745 16.39 -36.90 35.83
N TRP A 746 17.54 -37.59 35.71
CA TRP A 746 18.88 -37.07 35.99
C TRP A 746 19.22 -35.82 35.17
N SER A 747 19.69 -34.76 35.81
CA SER A 747 19.98 -33.46 35.17
C SER A 747 21.34 -32.86 35.51
#